data_AF-A0A2G7FR32-F1
#
_entry.id   AF-A0A2G7FR32-F1
#
_cell.length_a   1.000
_cell.length_b   1.000
_cell.length_c   1.000
_cell.angle_alpha   90.00
_cell.angle_beta   90.00
_cell.angle_gamma   90.00
#
_symmetry.space_group_name_H-M   'P 1'
#
loop_
_entity.id
_entity.type
_entity.pdbx_description
1 polymer ?
#
loop_
_entity_poly.entity_id
_entity_poly.type
_entity_poly.pdbx_seq_one_letter_code
_entity_poly.pdbx_strand_id
1 'polypeptide(L)'
;MATPIVLPPNTTQGTFAQFISEASEASGAENVKVVVSVDDLDDGSYLQQPYTHDAHHILDKESFLASAVVCPRSVPEVQALVRIANNLQIPLWPTSIGRNLGYGGAAPRLSGSVVLDLGKHMRRVLEVNVDGAYAVVEPGVTFSDLYQYLVDNNLTDKLWIDVPDLDHWMMHCGMEVVLPTGELMRTGMGAMPQPRSAGESQIRLDEEPGNKCWQLFPYGFGPYNDGLFSQSNLGIVTKMGIWLMPNPGGYQSYLITFPRDEDLHKAVDIIRPLRLQMILQNVPTIRHILLDAAVMGVKSDYTATNGPLDDAALDAIAKRLNLGRWNFYGALYGPETTRNALWGIIKDAFSAIEGAQFFSPEDIKEPCVLHTRHKTLQGIPTLDELKWVDWIPNGAHLFFSPISKISGDDAMLQYAITKKRVREAGLDFIGTFTVGMREMHHIVCIVFDREDPESKRKAHQLIKTLIADCAAHGWGEYRTHLALMDQIAETYNWNNNILMRFNEAIKNTLDPKGILAPGANMPKSVLITGCGHGGFGEAMAKVYRAKGFQVFATLRNITKIGSLADYDGTVAKHTGGRLDVLVNNAGANAIVPLLDASLDEAKKVYDTNVWSIMAMVQAFAPMLIQAKGVVCNISSVSGEMVFAWAGIYSSSRSAGTRISETLRLEMAPLGVRVVTVILGGVQTSGNDPENIADLELPPSSHYRKITPVIDRHRKTMVHPNKQNIEIAAKNVVDDVLNDRGIFIRRGQASMLSWLCNTFLPYRLLTWMINRESALDEI
;
A
#
# COMPACT_ATOMS: atom_id res chain seq x y z
N MET A 1 -13.80 -5.95 30.03
CA MET A 1 -12.72 -5.53 29.12
C MET A 1 -13.29 -4.59 28.09
N ALA A 2 -12.54 -3.57 27.70
CA ALA A 2 -12.88 -2.67 26.61
C ALA A 2 -12.94 -3.44 25.28
N THR A 3 -14.01 -3.25 24.50
CA THR A 3 -14.15 -3.83 23.15
C THR A 3 -13.72 -2.76 22.14
N PRO A 4 -12.75 -3.04 21.25
CA PRO A 4 -12.34 -2.05 20.25
C PRO A 4 -13.44 -1.85 19.19
N ILE A 5 -13.49 -0.66 18.60
CA ILE A 5 -14.40 -0.35 17.48
C ILE A 5 -14.15 -1.28 16.29
N VAL A 6 -12.87 -1.53 16.01
CA VAL A 6 -12.42 -2.39 14.92
C VAL A 6 -11.38 -3.37 15.43
N LEU A 7 -11.56 -4.64 15.10
CA LEU A 7 -10.58 -5.70 15.34
C LEU A 7 -9.70 -5.90 14.11
N PRO A 8 -8.45 -6.34 14.29
CA PRO A 8 -7.64 -6.76 13.16
C PRO A 8 -8.31 -7.91 12.39
N PRO A 9 -8.04 -8.04 11.08
CA PRO A 9 -8.59 -9.12 10.26
C PRO A 9 -8.40 -10.50 10.88
N ASN A 10 -9.39 -11.38 10.75
CA ASN A 10 -9.37 -12.75 11.28
C ASN A 10 -9.08 -12.90 12.79
N THR A 11 -9.18 -11.82 13.57
CA THR A 11 -8.91 -11.82 15.01
C THR A 11 -10.23 -11.89 15.78
N THR A 12 -10.33 -12.82 16.73
CA THR A 12 -11.50 -12.88 17.62
C THR A 12 -11.36 -11.90 18.78
N GLN A 13 -12.49 -11.48 19.38
CA GLN A 13 -12.47 -10.65 20.58
C GLN A 13 -11.64 -11.29 21.72
N GLY A 14 -11.69 -12.62 21.87
CA GLY A 14 -10.91 -13.34 22.87
C GLY A 14 -9.40 -13.27 22.61
N THR A 15 -8.98 -13.47 21.36
CA THR A 15 -7.57 -13.34 20.95
C THR A 15 -7.05 -11.91 21.16
N PHE A 16 -7.86 -10.90 20.82
CA PHE A 16 -7.48 -9.50 21.03
C PHE A 16 -7.42 -9.14 22.52
N ALA A 17 -8.38 -9.60 23.31
CA ALA A 17 -8.36 -9.45 24.77
C ALA A 17 -7.09 -10.06 25.39
N GLN A 18 -6.68 -11.24 24.92
CA GLN A 18 -5.42 -11.87 25.33
C GLN A 18 -4.22 -11.00 24.96
N PHE A 19 -4.14 -10.48 23.72
CA PHE A 19 -3.09 -9.56 23.32
C PHE A 19 -3.00 -8.34 24.23
N ILE A 20 -4.13 -7.69 24.54
CA ILE A 20 -4.16 -6.51 25.42
C ILE A 20 -3.69 -6.85 26.83
N SER A 21 -4.04 -8.03 27.35
CA SER A 21 -3.55 -8.51 28.65
C SER A 21 -2.03 -8.67 28.64
N GLU A 22 -1.49 -9.42 27.68
CA GLU A 22 -0.04 -9.67 27.57
C GLU A 22 0.76 -8.39 27.28
N ALA A 23 0.21 -7.47 26.47
CA ALA A 23 0.80 -6.16 26.23
C ALA A 23 0.80 -5.27 27.49
N SER A 24 -0.27 -5.33 28.30
CA SER A 24 -0.34 -4.60 29.57
C SER A 24 0.64 -5.15 30.60
N GLU A 25 0.88 -6.47 30.61
CA GLU A 25 1.92 -7.09 31.43
C GLU A 25 3.33 -6.68 30.99
N ALA A 26 3.57 -6.61 29.68
CA ALA A 26 4.87 -6.23 29.13
C ALA A 26 5.20 -4.74 29.32
N SER A 27 4.25 -3.85 29.02
CA SER A 27 4.49 -2.40 28.95
C SER A 27 3.82 -1.58 30.06
N GLY A 28 3.04 -2.20 30.94
CA GLY A 28 2.22 -1.51 31.93
C GLY A 28 0.86 -1.10 31.35
N ALA A 29 -0.21 -1.28 32.12
CA ALA A 29 -1.59 -1.00 31.68
C ALA A 29 -1.81 0.48 31.34
N GLU A 30 -1.09 1.40 31.97
CA GLU A 30 -1.11 2.84 31.70
C GLU A 30 -0.57 3.21 30.31
N ASN A 31 0.17 2.29 29.67
CA ASN A 31 0.75 2.45 28.34
C ASN A 31 -0.04 1.73 27.25
N VAL A 32 -1.22 1.19 27.56
CA VAL A 32 -2.10 0.50 26.62
C VAL A 32 -3.45 1.20 26.60
N LYS A 33 -3.82 1.77 25.45
CA LYS A 33 -5.13 2.42 25.24
C LYS A 33 -5.90 1.69 24.14
N VAL A 34 -7.03 1.09 24.47
CA VAL A 34 -7.97 0.51 23.50
C VAL A 34 -8.88 1.61 22.95
N VAL A 35 -9.15 1.59 21.64
CA VAL A 35 -10.03 2.57 20.98
C VAL A 35 -11.47 2.05 21.00
N VAL A 36 -12.33 2.60 21.84
CA VAL A 36 -13.65 2.02 22.17
C VAL A 36 -14.86 2.77 21.63
N SER A 37 -14.75 4.08 21.37
CA SER A 37 -15.83 4.89 20.80
C SER A 37 -15.35 5.77 19.65
N VAL A 38 -16.22 5.98 18.66
CA VAL A 38 -15.98 6.93 17.57
C VAL A 38 -15.96 8.37 18.11
N ASP A 39 -16.67 8.61 19.22
CA ASP A 39 -16.65 9.90 19.94
C ASP A 39 -15.26 10.21 20.54
N ASP A 40 -14.36 9.22 20.65
CA ASP A 40 -12.99 9.39 21.12
C ASP A 40 -12.01 9.81 19.99
N LEU A 41 -12.48 9.93 18.74
CA LEU A 41 -11.65 10.29 17.59
C LEU A 41 -11.52 11.81 17.44
N ASP A 42 -10.62 12.38 18.24
CA ASP A 42 -10.18 13.78 18.13
C ASP A 42 -9.02 13.91 17.12
N ASP A 43 -9.13 14.80 16.13
CA ASP A 43 -8.08 15.07 15.15
C ASP A 43 -6.86 15.76 15.76
N GLY A 44 -7.01 16.32 16.97
CA GLY A 44 -5.93 16.94 17.73
C GLY A 44 -5.29 18.14 17.01
N SER A 45 -3.98 18.28 17.19
CA SER A 45 -3.17 19.37 16.59
C SER A 45 -1.80 18.85 16.19
N TYR A 46 -1.03 19.61 15.39
CA TYR A 46 0.34 19.21 15.00
C TYR A 46 1.22 18.77 16.18
N LEU A 47 1.10 19.46 17.32
CA LEU A 47 1.88 19.13 18.52
C LEU A 47 1.32 17.95 19.29
N GLN A 48 -0.01 17.76 19.26
CA GLN A 48 -0.75 16.68 19.95
C GLN A 48 -1.54 15.87 18.92
N GLN A 49 -0.85 14.95 18.25
CA GLN A 49 -1.43 14.13 17.18
C GLN A 49 -2.23 12.95 17.73
N PRO A 50 -3.33 12.56 17.06
CA PRO A 50 -3.97 11.29 17.35
C PRO A 50 -3.09 10.13 16.87
N TYR A 51 -2.98 9.10 17.71
CA TYR A 51 -2.36 7.81 17.36
C TYR A 51 -3.40 6.77 16.92
N THR A 52 -4.65 7.19 16.75
CA THR A 52 -5.78 6.29 16.49
C THR A 52 -6.20 6.28 15.03
N HIS A 53 -6.10 7.40 14.32
CA HIS A 53 -6.60 7.59 12.96
C HIS A 53 -5.85 8.73 12.25
N ASP A 54 -6.24 9.02 11.01
CA ASP A 54 -5.66 10.10 10.20
C ASP A 54 -6.37 11.43 10.49
N ALA A 55 -5.65 12.38 11.10
CA ALA A 55 -6.18 13.72 11.40
C ALA A 55 -6.46 14.58 10.15
N HIS A 56 -5.85 14.23 9.01
CA HIS A 56 -6.01 14.91 7.73
C HIS A 56 -6.79 14.00 6.76
N HIS A 57 -7.82 13.32 7.28
CA HIS A 57 -8.55 12.29 6.58
C HIS A 57 -9.12 12.75 5.23
N ILE A 58 -8.58 12.18 4.16
CA ILE A 58 -9.13 12.34 2.80
C ILE A 58 -10.25 11.35 2.49
N LEU A 59 -10.34 10.27 3.27
CA LEU A 59 -11.43 9.31 3.28
C LEU A 59 -12.35 9.57 4.49
N ASP A 60 -13.19 8.61 4.82
CA ASP A 60 -13.90 8.59 6.09
C ASP A 60 -12.90 8.41 7.24
N LYS A 61 -13.18 9.03 8.39
CA LYS A 61 -12.29 9.08 9.54
C LYS A 61 -11.94 7.69 10.07
N GLU A 62 -12.85 6.75 9.91
CA GLU A 62 -12.75 5.34 10.33
C GLU A 62 -12.01 4.45 9.32
N SER A 63 -11.61 4.98 8.16
CA SER A 63 -10.99 4.19 7.09
C SER A 63 -9.66 3.56 7.50
N PHE A 64 -8.86 4.28 8.28
CA PHE A 64 -7.55 3.88 8.80
C PHE A 64 -7.55 4.03 10.32
N LEU A 65 -8.05 3.01 11.02
CA LEU A 65 -8.35 3.10 12.45
C LEU A 65 -7.58 2.03 13.23
N ALA A 66 -6.88 2.45 14.30
CA ALA A 66 -6.22 1.55 15.22
C ALA A 66 -7.22 0.85 16.15
N SER A 67 -6.97 -0.41 16.49
CA SER A 67 -7.73 -1.10 17.55
C SER A 67 -7.26 -0.67 18.95
N ALA A 68 -5.95 -0.42 19.08
CA ALA A 68 -5.31 0.03 20.31
C ALA A 68 -4.01 0.77 19.99
N VAL A 69 -3.54 1.56 20.96
CA VAL A 69 -2.24 2.21 20.97
C VAL A 69 -1.45 1.66 22.15
N VAL A 70 -0.21 1.22 21.91
CA VAL A 70 0.72 0.75 22.94
C VAL A 70 1.98 1.61 22.91
N CYS A 71 2.40 2.09 24.08
CA CYS A 71 3.57 2.96 24.22
C CYS A 71 4.69 2.20 24.95
N PRO A 72 5.53 1.41 24.26
CA PRO A 72 6.61 0.67 24.91
C PRO A 72 7.64 1.63 25.53
N ARG A 73 8.21 1.24 26.67
CA ARG A 73 9.17 2.07 27.41
C ARG A 73 10.63 1.81 27.02
N SER A 74 10.90 0.64 26.43
CA SER A 74 12.26 0.18 26.15
C SER A 74 12.29 -0.84 25.01
N VAL A 75 13.50 -1.09 24.48
CA VAL A 75 13.71 -2.08 23.41
C VAL A 75 13.24 -3.50 23.82
N PRO A 76 13.51 -4.01 25.04
CA PRO A 76 12.98 -5.31 25.46
C PRO A 76 11.45 -5.41 25.39
N GLU A 77 10.73 -4.32 25.68
CA GLU A 77 9.27 -4.30 25.56
C GLU A 77 8.83 -4.34 24.10
N VAL A 78 9.51 -3.61 23.21
CA VAL A 78 9.26 -3.74 21.75
C VAL A 78 9.47 -5.20 21.31
N GLN A 79 10.56 -5.85 21.73
CA GLN A 79 10.80 -7.26 21.42
C GLN A 79 9.72 -8.18 21.98
N ALA A 80 9.24 -7.93 23.21
CA ALA A 80 8.14 -8.69 23.82
C ALA A 80 6.84 -8.51 23.03
N LEU A 81 6.46 -7.28 22.71
CA LEU A 81 5.26 -6.96 21.92
C LEU A 81 5.30 -7.61 20.53
N VAL A 82 6.46 -7.61 19.86
CA VAL A 82 6.64 -8.30 18.58
C VAL A 82 6.43 -9.80 18.72
N ARG A 83 6.96 -10.44 19.77
CA ARG A 83 6.76 -11.88 20.03
C ARG A 83 5.29 -12.21 20.34
N ILE A 84 4.63 -11.40 21.17
CA ILE A 84 3.20 -11.54 21.49
C ILE A 84 2.37 -11.42 20.21
N ALA A 85 2.61 -10.37 19.42
CA ALA A 85 1.97 -10.15 18.13
C ALA A 85 2.21 -11.32 17.15
N ASN A 86 3.42 -11.88 17.11
CA ASN A 86 3.75 -13.03 16.28
C ASN A 86 2.97 -14.28 16.72
N ASN A 87 2.84 -14.51 18.03
CA ASN A 87 2.10 -15.66 18.58
C ASN A 87 0.60 -15.55 18.30
N LEU A 88 0.04 -14.34 18.45
CA LEU A 88 -1.39 -14.07 18.32
C LEU A 88 -1.82 -13.59 16.93
N GLN A 89 -0.86 -13.42 16.01
CA GLN A 89 -1.04 -12.89 14.65
C GLN A 89 -1.72 -11.51 14.62
N ILE A 90 -1.33 -10.64 15.56
CA ILE A 90 -1.85 -9.27 15.65
C ILE A 90 -0.94 -8.34 14.84
N PRO A 91 -1.48 -7.56 13.88
CA PRO A 91 -0.68 -6.62 13.12
C PRO A 91 -0.31 -5.38 13.95
N LEU A 92 0.96 -4.99 13.89
CA LEU A 92 1.56 -3.83 14.55
C LEU A 92 1.86 -2.74 13.54
N TRP A 93 1.69 -1.48 13.93
CA TRP A 93 2.04 -0.31 13.14
C TRP A 93 2.97 0.61 13.94
N PRO A 94 4.30 0.53 13.72
CA PRO A 94 5.24 1.35 14.47
C PRO A 94 5.22 2.81 14.00
N THR A 95 5.26 3.73 14.95
CA THR A 95 5.44 5.15 14.68
C THR A 95 6.35 5.78 15.73
N SER A 96 7.13 6.76 15.28
CA SER A 96 7.97 7.58 16.16
C SER A 96 7.13 8.66 16.84
N ILE A 97 6.88 9.77 16.12
CA ILE A 97 6.17 10.96 16.65
C ILE A 97 4.73 11.08 16.10
N GLY A 98 4.37 10.29 15.08
CA GLY A 98 3.03 10.37 14.46
C GLY A 98 2.76 11.60 13.58
N ARG A 99 3.68 12.56 13.47
CA ARG A 99 3.51 13.82 12.71
C ARG A 99 3.67 13.70 11.18
N ASN A 100 3.37 12.54 10.61
CA ASN A 100 3.44 12.33 9.15
C ASN A 100 2.17 12.85 8.43
N LEU A 101 1.72 14.05 8.78
CA LEU A 101 0.49 14.67 8.27
C LEU A 101 0.57 14.91 6.76
N GLY A 102 -0.55 14.72 6.07
CA GLY A 102 -0.62 14.70 4.61
C GLY A 102 -0.14 13.40 3.97
N TYR A 103 0.39 12.48 4.77
CA TYR A 103 0.71 11.11 4.38
C TYR A 103 -0.02 10.05 5.25
N GLY A 104 -0.95 10.47 6.11
CA GLY A 104 -1.79 9.60 6.95
C GLY A 104 -1.50 9.67 8.46
N GLY A 105 -0.59 10.56 8.89
CA GLY A 105 -0.30 10.78 10.30
C GLY A 105 0.25 9.52 10.99
N ALA A 106 -0.35 9.16 12.13
CA ALA A 106 -0.03 7.93 12.86
C ALA A 106 -0.95 6.75 12.52
N ALA A 107 -1.94 6.95 11.65
CA ALA A 107 -2.94 5.95 11.33
C ALA A 107 -2.31 4.69 10.73
N PRO A 108 -2.79 3.49 11.10
CA PRO A 108 -2.32 2.26 10.47
C PRO A 108 -2.96 2.09 9.09
N ARG A 109 -2.17 1.62 8.12
CA ARG A 109 -2.71 1.29 6.79
C ARG A 109 -3.80 0.22 6.82
N LEU A 110 -3.64 -0.78 7.69
CA LEU A 110 -4.61 -1.84 7.94
C LEU A 110 -5.41 -1.50 9.20
N SER A 111 -6.70 -1.22 9.02
CA SER A 111 -7.59 -0.96 10.15
C SER A 111 -7.68 -2.16 11.10
N GLY A 112 -7.72 -1.88 12.39
CA GLY A 112 -7.61 -2.86 13.47
C GLY A 112 -6.19 -3.22 13.86
N SER A 113 -5.14 -2.66 13.23
CA SER A 113 -3.77 -2.81 13.74
C SER A 113 -3.58 -2.09 15.08
N VAL A 114 -2.59 -2.57 15.84
CA VAL A 114 -2.12 -1.96 17.07
C VAL A 114 -1.00 -0.98 16.73
N VAL A 115 -1.21 0.31 17.01
CA VAL A 115 -0.18 1.34 16.80
C VAL A 115 0.82 1.29 17.95
N LEU A 116 2.11 1.28 17.64
CA LEU A 116 3.19 1.39 18.61
C LEU A 116 3.72 2.83 18.61
N ASP A 117 3.39 3.59 19.65
CA ASP A 117 3.95 4.93 19.88
C ASP A 117 5.28 4.79 20.61
N LEU A 118 6.36 4.67 19.82
CA LEU A 118 7.72 4.51 20.33
C LEU A 118 8.22 5.81 20.98
N GLY A 119 7.79 6.95 20.44
CA GLY A 119 8.30 8.27 20.81
C GLY A 119 7.76 8.82 22.11
N LYS A 120 6.79 8.19 22.76
CA LYS A 120 6.32 8.60 24.09
C LYS A 120 7.41 8.49 25.16
N HIS A 121 8.14 7.36 25.17
CA HIS A 121 9.12 7.05 26.22
C HIS A 121 10.55 6.92 25.71
N MET A 122 10.75 6.42 24.49
CA MET A 122 12.08 6.25 23.89
C MET A 122 12.52 7.58 23.24
N ARG A 123 12.91 8.57 24.07
CA ARG A 123 13.13 9.98 23.69
C ARG A 123 14.57 10.48 23.89
N ARG A 124 15.54 9.59 24.10
CA ARG A 124 16.89 10.01 24.49
C ARG A 124 17.72 10.44 23.27
N VAL A 125 18.42 11.56 23.40
CA VAL A 125 19.66 11.82 22.65
C VAL A 125 20.75 10.99 23.34
N LEU A 126 21.12 9.88 22.73
CA LEU A 126 21.99 8.86 23.34
C LEU A 126 23.46 9.29 23.31
N GLU A 127 23.86 9.97 22.24
CA GLU A 127 25.22 10.48 22.05
C GLU A 127 25.19 11.70 21.13
N VAL A 128 26.06 12.68 21.39
CA VAL A 128 26.51 13.67 20.41
C VAL A 128 28.03 13.68 20.42
N ASN A 129 28.63 13.38 19.27
CA ASN A 129 30.07 13.31 19.10
C ASN A 129 30.55 14.46 18.21
N VAL A 130 31.37 15.34 18.79
CA VAL A 130 31.91 16.52 18.07
C VAL A 130 32.94 16.12 17.03
N ASP A 131 33.85 15.21 17.38
CA ASP A 131 34.97 14.84 16.50
C ASP A 131 34.49 14.03 15.29
N GLY A 132 33.50 13.16 15.50
CA GLY A 132 32.81 12.41 14.45
C GLY A 132 31.67 13.17 13.78
N ALA A 133 31.31 14.35 14.28
CA ALA A 133 30.18 15.16 13.83
C ALA A 133 28.88 14.37 13.63
N TYR A 134 28.40 13.68 14.67
CA TYR A 134 27.17 12.88 14.62
C TYR A 134 26.38 12.92 15.92
N ALA A 135 25.11 12.51 15.85
CA ALA A 135 24.29 12.17 17.00
C ALA A 135 23.71 10.74 16.87
N VAL A 136 23.41 10.12 18.00
CA VAL A 136 22.63 8.87 18.08
C VAL A 136 21.34 9.18 18.83
N VAL A 137 20.21 8.86 18.23
CA VAL A 137 18.89 9.24 18.77
C VAL A 137 17.94 8.05 18.85
N GLU A 138 17.05 8.10 19.84
CA GLU A 138 15.86 7.25 19.91
C GLU A 138 14.68 7.86 19.10
N PRO A 139 13.64 7.07 18.76
CA PRO A 139 12.54 7.50 17.89
C PRO A 139 11.81 8.76 18.35
N GLY A 140 11.78 9.02 19.65
CA GLY A 140 11.06 10.13 20.25
C GLY A 140 11.79 11.47 20.27
N VAL A 141 13.03 11.54 19.78
CA VAL A 141 13.77 12.80 19.64
C VAL A 141 13.23 13.56 18.43
N THR A 142 12.62 14.72 18.66
CA THR A 142 12.25 15.65 17.58
C THR A 142 13.44 16.51 17.16
N PHE A 143 13.36 17.17 16.00
CA PHE A 143 14.35 18.17 15.59
C PHE A 143 14.53 19.28 16.64
N SER A 144 13.43 19.74 17.25
CA SER A 144 13.45 20.70 18.34
C SER A 144 14.17 20.17 19.58
N ASP A 145 13.96 18.91 19.94
CA ASP A 145 14.64 18.29 21.08
C ASP A 145 16.15 18.18 20.84
N LEU A 146 16.57 17.77 19.64
CA LEU A 146 17.99 17.68 19.29
C LEU A 146 18.65 19.06 19.21
N TYR A 147 17.98 20.05 18.61
CA TYR A 147 18.46 21.44 18.60
C TYR A 147 18.63 21.97 20.02
N GLN A 148 17.62 21.78 20.87
CA GLN A 148 17.67 22.23 22.26
C GLN A 148 18.78 21.52 23.04
N TYR A 149 19.00 20.24 22.80
CA TYR A 149 20.15 19.52 23.37
C TYR A 149 21.48 20.18 22.98
N LEU A 150 21.67 20.58 21.72
CA LEU A 150 22.88 21.28 21.30
C LEU A 150 23.01 22.65 21.97
N VAL A 151 21.91 23.39 22.13
CA VAL A 151 21.88 24.67 22.84
C VAL A 151 22.28 24.50 24.31
N ASP A 152 21.61 23.60 25.02
CA ASP A 152 21.81 23.37 26.46
C ASP A 152 23.23 22.89 26.79
N ASN A 153 23.89 22.21 25.83
CA ASN A 153 25.26 21.72 25.97
C ASN A 153 26.32 22.63 25.31
N ASN A 154 25.95 23.82 24.84
CA ASN A 154 26.85 24.77 24.15
C ASN A 154 27.59 24.15 22.94
N LEU A 155 26.86 23.39 22.12
CA LEU A 155 27.38 22.68 20.95
C LEU A 155 26.98 23.34 19.62
N THR A 156 26.07 24.33 19.61
CA THR A 156 25.61 25.02 18.39
C THR A 156 26.72 25.76 17.65
N ASP A 157 27.78 26.19 18.35
CA ASP A 157 28.97 26.78 17.72
C ASP A 157 29.86 25.74 17.04
N LYS A 158 29.61 24.44 17.28
CA LYS A 158 30.41 23.33 16.74
C LYS A 158 29.66 22.53 15.69
N LEU A 159 28.38 22.23 15.94
CA LEU A 159 27.56 21.34 15.13
C LEU A 159 26.19 21.96 14.89
N TRP A 160 25.70 21.83 13.67
CA TRP A 160 24.36 22.20 13.24
C TRP A 160 23.58 20.93 12.86
N ILE A 161 22.30 20.91 13.20
CA ILE A 161 21.37 19.90 12.70
C ILE A 161 20.87 20.32 11.31
N ASP A 162 20.39 19.36 10.54
CA ASP A 162 19.47 19.67 9.46
C ASP A 162 18.03 19.52 9.93
N VAL A 163 17.17 20.46 9.56
CA VAL A 163 15.72 20.41 9.79
C VAL A 163 15.03 20.25 8.42
N PRO A 164 13.80 19.70 8.34
CA PRO A 164 13.23 19.18 7.09
C PRO A 164 13.44 20.05 5.86
N ASP A 165 14.45 19.71 5.04
CA ASP A 165 14.79 20.29 3.72
C ASP A 165 15.90 19.48 2.98
N LEU A 166 16.85 18.84 3.67
CA LEU A 166 17.92 18.02 3.04
C LEU A 166 17.58 16.52 2.89
N ASP A 167 18.44 15.80 2.17
CA ASP A 167 18.43 14.33 2.07
C ASP A 167 18.87 13.69 3.41
N HIS A 168 17.92 13.59 4.34
CA HIS A 168 18.14 13.02 5.68
C HIS A 168 18.55 11.56 5.64
N TRP A 169 18.02 10.79 4.69
CA TRP A 169 18.37 9.39 4.57
C TRP A 169 19.84 9.24 4.18
N MET A 170 20.39 10.05 3.29
CA MET A 170 21.82 9.97 2.97
C MET A 170 22.73 10.23 4.18
N MET A 171 22.26 10.98 5.18
CA MET A 171 23.04 11.38 6.35
C MET A 171 22.94 10.41 7.54
N HIS A 172 22.19 9.30 7.42
CA HIS A 172 22.20 8.27 8.46
C HIS A 172 23.50 7.45 8.42
N CYS A 173 23.93 6.98 9.59
CA CYS A 173 25.03 6.01 9.69
C CYS A 173 24.79 5.04 10.84
N GLY A 174 24.33 3.85 10.48
CA GLY A 174 24.04 2.77 11.42
C GLY A 174 22.69 2.94 12.14
N MET A 175 21.98 1.83 12.26
CA MET A 175 20.65 1.74 12.88
C MET A 175 20.59 0.56 13.84
N GLU A 176 19.68 0.62 14.81
CA GLU A 176 19.26 -0.53 15.63
C GLU A 176 17.79 -0.85 15.32
N VAL A 177 17.50 -2.11 15.06
CA VAL A 177 16.20 -2.57 14.53
C VAL A 177 15.76 -3.85 15.25
N VAL A 178 14.50 -3.90 15.67
CA VAL A 178 13.83 -5.13 16.09
C VAL A 178 13.17 -5.78 14.86
N LEU A 179 13.58 -7.00 14.55
CA LEU A 179 13.08 -7.80 13.42
C LEU A 179 11.70 -8.40 13.73
N PRO A 180 10.95 -8.91 12.74
CA PRO A 180 9.63 -9.53 12.96
C PRO A 180 9.64 -10.76 13.89
N THR A 181 10.81 -11.36 14.13
CA THR A 181 11.05 -12.43 15.10
C THR A 181 11.15 -11.93 16.55
N GLY A 182 11.30 -10.61 16.73
CA GLY A 182 11.64 -9.98 18.00
C GLY A 182 13.14 -10.01 18.31
N GLU A 183 13.99 -10.43 17.37
CA GLU A 183 15.45 -10.33 17.50
C GLU A 183 15.94 -8.90 17.25
N LEU A 184 17.05 -8.54 17.90
CA LEU A 184 17.66 -7.21 17.77
C LEU A 184 18.83 -7.27 16.81
N MET A 185 18.92 -6.31 15.90
CA MET A 185 20.00 -6.19 14.92
C MET A 185 20.53 -4.77 14.86
N ARG A 186 21.85 -4.61 14.74
CA ARG A 186 22.50 -3.34 14.38
C ARG A 186 23.06 -3.42 12.97
N THR A 187 22.93 -2.35 12.19
CA THR A 187 23.41 -2.27 10.80
C THR A 187 24.81 -1.67 10.69
N GLY A 188 25.42 -1.81 9.50
CA GLY A 188 26.73 -1.26 9.19
C GLY A 188 27.83 -1.73 10.14
N MET A 189 28.71 -0.81 10.55
CA MET A 189 29.75 -1.09 11.55
C MET A 189 29.20 -1.40 12.95
N GLY A 190 27.90 -1.19 13.21
CA GLY A 190 27.26 -1.55 14.48
C GLY A 190 27.11 -3.04 14.70
N ALA A 191 27.18 -3.84 13.63
CA ALA A 191 27.21 -5.30 13.73
C ALA A 191 28.55 -5.81 14.27
N MET A 192 29.64 -5.03 14.15
CA MET A 192 30.91 -5.35 14.78
C MET A 192 30.81 -4.97 16.26
N PRO A 193 30.98 -5.90 17.21
CA PRO A 193 30.86 -5.57 18.63
C PRO A 193 32.02 -4.68 19.08
N GLN A 194 31.76 -3.83 20.07
CA GLN A 194 32.82 -3.11 20.78
C GLN A 194 33.60 -4.12 21.65
N PRO A 195 34.96 -4.11 21.62
CA PRO A 195 35.75 -4.99 22.48
C PRO A 195 35.44 -4.74 23.96
N ARG A 196 35.21 -5.81 24.72
CA ARG A 196 35.00 -5.76 26.17
C ARG A 196 36.34 -5.84 26.90
N SER A 197 36.47 -5.12 28.00
CA SER A 197 37.61 -5.28 28.90
C SER A 197 37.46 -6.56 29.73
N ALA A 198 38.58 -7.20 30.10
CA ALA A 198 38.55 -8.37 30.97
C ALA A 198 37.92 -8.02 32.33
N GLY A 199 36.80 -8.66 32.68
CA GLY A 199 36.08 -8.46 33.94
C GLY A 199 34.83 -7.58 33.87
N GLU A 200 34.47 -7.03 32.70
CA GLU A 200 33.20 -6.31 32.52
C GLU A 200 32.00 -7.26 32.58
N SER A 201 30.96 -6.88 33.34
CA SER A 201 29.69 -7.60 33.41
C SER A 201 28.93 -7.52 32.09
N GLN A 202 28.18 -8.56 31.77
CA GLN A 202 27.30 -8.55 30.61
C GLN A 202 26.15 -7.56 30.84
N ILE A 203 26.12 -6.49 30.04
CA ILE A 203 24.99 -5.56 29.96
C ILE A 203 23.98 -6.03 28.92
N ARG A 204 22.78 -5.46 28.95
CA ARG A 204 21.70 -5.81 28.01
C ARG A 204 22.07 -5.38 26.59
N LEU A 205 21.74 -6.17 25.57
CA LEU A 205 22.18 -5.95 24.18
C LEU A 205 21.83 -4.56 23.64
N ASP A 206 20.64 -4.06 23.94
CA ASP A 206 20.19 -2.73 23.51
C ASP A 206 20.87 -1.57 24.26
N GLU A 207 21.54 -1.86 25.37
CA GLU A 207 22.33 -0.91 26.17
C GLU A 207 23.83 -1.02 25.89
N GLU A 208 24.26 -2.02 25.10
CA GLU A 208 25.67 -2.14 24.71
C GLU A 208 26.11 -0.92 23.90
N PRO A 209 27.29 -0.34 24.19
CA PRO A 209 27.81 0.75 23.37
C PRO A 209 28.04 0.26 21.95
N GLY A 210 27.88 1.18 21.00
CA GLY A 210 28.29 0.95 19.63
C GLY A 210 29.79 0.71 19.51
N ASN A 211 30.20 0.00 18.46
CA ASN A 211 31.59 0.10 18.02
C ASN A 211 31.92 1.55 17.66
N LYS A 212 33.16 1.97 17.93
CA LYS A 212 33.64 3.34 17.66
C LYS A 212 33.43 3.83 16.22
N CYS A 213 33.27 2.93 15.25
CA CYS A 213 33.04 3.26 13.85
C CYS A 213 31.56 3.12 13.43
N TRP A 214 30.64 2.78 14.34
CA TRP A 214 29.23 2.54 14.00
C TRP A 214 28.60 3.74 13.29
N GLN A 215 28.78 4.94 13.83
CA GLN A 215 28.28 6.19 13.25
C GLN A 215 29.24 6.86 12.26
N LEU A 216 30.37 6.22 11.92
CA LEU A 216 31.39 6.81 11.03
C LEU A 216 31.43 6.17 9.64
N PHE A 217 30.98 4.92 9.50
CA PHE A 217 31.00 4.20 8.23
C PHE A 217 29.73 3.34 8.05
N PRO A 218 28.83 3.71 7.12
CA PRO A 218 27.49 3.11 7.05
C PRO A 218 27.49 1.69 6.50
N TYR A 219 28.45 1.35 5.62
CA TYR A 219 28.38 0.10 4.86
C TYR A 219 28.71 -1.15 5.67
N GLY A 220 29.64 -1.06 6.63
CA GLY A 220 30.13 -2.23 7.35
C GLY A 220 30.76 -3.28 6.42
N PHE A 221 30.30 -4.52 6.50
CA PHE A 221 30.78 -5.64 5.68
C PHE A 221 29.61 -6.51 5.19
N GLY A 222 29.64 -6.90 3.91
CA GLY A 222 28.58 -7.70 3.26
C GLY A 222 27.52 -6.85 2.56
N PRO A 223 26.30 -7.38 2.37
CA PRO A 223 25.18 -6.60 1.81
C PRO A 223 24.84 -5.39 2.68
N TYR A 224 24.68 -4.23 2.05
CA TYR A 224 24.24 -3.01 2.72
C TYR A 224 22.72 -3.00 2.84
N ASN A 225 22.22 -3.20 4.06
CA ASN A 225 20.82 -3.54 4.32
C ASN A 225 19.95 -2.37 4.78
N ASP A 226 20.55 -1.22 5.13
CA ASP A 226 19.83 -0.12 5.79
C ASP A 226 18.64 0.35 4.92
N GLY A 227 18.81 0.38 3.60
CA GLY A 227 17.76 0.73 2.64
C GLY A 227 16.52 -0.17 2.73
N LEU A 228 16.64 -1.39 3.23
CA LEU A 228 15.51 -2.29 3.48
C LEU A 228 14.58 -1.79 4.57
N PHE A 229 15.01 -0.88 5.46
CA PHE A 229 14.21 -0.36 6.58
C PHE A 229 13.63 1.04 6.30
N SER A 230 13.90 1.60 5.12
CA SER A 230 13.33 2.87 4.68
C SER A 230 12.03 2.66 3.91
N GLN A 231 10.96 3.34 4.30
CA GLN A 231 9.63 3.25 3.67
C GLN A 231 9.16 1.79 3.48
N SER A 232 9.43 0.94 4.45
CA SER A 232 9.14 -0.48 4.41
C SER A 232 8.54 -0.95 5.74
N ASN A 233 8.22 -2.23 5.80
CA ASN A 233 7.65 -2.89 6.96
C ASN A 233 8.51 -4.09 7.43
N LEU A 234 9.83 -4.01 7.24
CA LEU A 234 10.76 -5.12 7.51
C LEU A 234 11.34 -5.12 8.94
N GLY A 235 11.09 -4.09 9.74
CA GLY A 235 11.53 -4.03 11.14
C GLY A 235 11.05 -2.77 11.86
N ILE A 236 11.28 -2.72 13.17
CA ILE A 236 10.98 -1.56 14.04
C ILE A 236 12.30 -0.92 14.45
N VAL A 237 12.57 0.30 13.98
CA VAL A 237 13.81 1.03 14.30
C VAL A 237 13.74 1.57 15.72
N THR A 238 14.75 1.27 16.53
CA THR A 238 14.85 1.69 17.94
C THR A 238 15.96 2.69 18.22
N LYS A 239 16.96 2.79 17.33
CA LYS A 239 18.04 3.81 17.37
C LYS A 239 18.52 4.12 15.96
N MET A 240 18.97 5.35 15.74
CA MET A 240 19.57 5.74 14.47
C MET A 240 20.70 6.74 14.70
N GLY A 241 21.82 6.52 14.02
CA GLY A 241 22.91 7.49 13.91
C GLY A 241 22.64 8.47 12.77
N ILE A 242 22.87 9.76 13.02
CA ILE A 242 22.68 10.83 12.03
C ILE A 242 23.88 11.77 12.09
N TRP A 243 24.48 12.03 10.93
CA TRP A 243 25.56 13.02 10.80
C TRP A 243 25.02 14.44 10.99
N LEU A 244 25.83 15.25 11.65
CA LEU A 244 25.61 16.67 11.91
C LEU A 244 26.61 17.48 11.10
N MET A 245 26.20 18.64 10.62
CA MET A 245 27.10 19.51 9.87
C MET A 245 27.98 20.28 10.86
N PRO A 246 29.32 20.25 10.76
CA PRO A 246 30.15 21.17 11.52
C PRO A 246 29.77 22.63 11.22
N ASN A 247 29.89 23.52 12.20
CA ASN A 247 29.60 24.94 11.99
C ASN A 247 30.44 25.45 10.80
N PRO A 248 29.80 26.02 9.76
CA PRO A 248 30.47 26.34 8.50
C PRO A 248 31.40 27.56 8.61
N GLY A 249 31.44 28.27 9.73
CA GLY A 249 32.27 29.46 9.92
C GLY A 249 31.75 30.71 9.19
N GLY A 250 30.48 30.68 8.77
CA GLY A 250 29.77 31.81 8.16
C GLY A 250 28.54 31.36 7.38
N TYR A 251 27.51 32.20 7.35
CA TYR A 251 26.20 31.87 6.79
C TYR A 251 25.45 33.11 6.28
N GLN A 252 24.75 32.98 5.15
CA GLN A 252 23.80 33.99 4.63
C GLN A 252 22.71 33.29 3.82
N SER A 253 21.44 33.44 4.20
CA SER A 253 20.34 33.10 3.30
C SER A 253 20.02 34.24 2.35
N TYR A 254 19.34 33.92 1.26
CA TYR A 254 18.89 34.89 0.27
C TYR A 254 17.56 34.46 -0.35
N LEU A 255 16.87 35.44 -0.93
CA LEU A 255 15.68 35.28 -1.76
C LEU A 255 15.95 35.88 -3.14
N ILE A 256 15.56 35.17 -4.19
CA ILE A 256 15.47 35.69 -5.55
C ILE A 256 14.01 35.59 -6.00
N THR A 257 13.40 36.71 -6.39
CA THR A 257 12.01 36.72 -6.89
C THR A 257 12.00 36.68 -8.41
N PHE A 258 11.06 35.93 -8.99
CA PHE A 258 10.84 35.86 -10.44
C PHE A 258 9.46 36.40 -10.78
N PRO A 259 9.34 37.48 -11.56
CA PRO A 259 8.10 38.23 -11.70
C PRO A 259 7.01 37.48 -12.47
N ARG A 260 7.35 36.62 -13.44
CA ARG A 260 6.39 35.96 -14.34
C ARG A 260 6.28 34.47 -14.06
N ASP A 261 5.14 33.88 -14.40
CA ASP A 261 4.88 32.44 -14.19
C ASP A 261 5.81 31.59 -15.07
N GLU A 262 6.07 32.03 -16.30
CA GLU A 262 6.97 31.38 -17.26
C GLU A 262 8.46 31.47 -16.90
N ASP A 263 8.86 32.37 -15.99
CA ASP A 263 10.26 32.50 -15.56
C ASP A 263 10.77 31.23 -14.84
N LEU A 264 9.86 30.36 -14.36
CA LEU A 264 10.21 29.04 -13.80
C LEU A 264 11.09 28.23 -14.76
N HIS A 265 10.81 28.26 -16.06
CA HIS A 265 11.59 27.54 -17.08
C HIS A 265 13.07 27.92 -17.02
N LYS A 266 13.34 29.23 -17.18
CA LYS A 266 14.69 29.78 -17.25
C LYS A 266 15.39 29.68 -15.89
N ALA A 267 14.66 29.86 -14.79
CA ALA A 267 15.19 29.69 -13.45
C ALA A 267 15.72 28.27 -13.23
N VAL A 268 14.95 27.23 -13.58
CA VAL A 268 15.36 25.83 -13.42
C VAL A 268 16.58 25.50 -14.29
N ASP A 269 16.63 26.01 -15.53
CA ASP A 269 17.78 25.80 -16.42
C ASP A 269 19.06 26.48 -15.93
N ILE A 270 18.95 27.64 -15.26
CA ILE A 270 20.06 28.32 -14.56
C ILE A 270 20.49 27.52 -13.32
N ILE A 271 19.53 27.00 -12.56
CA ILE A 271 19.78 26.22 -11.34
C ILE A 271 20.59 24.97 -11.63
N ARG A 272 20.28 24.24 -12.71
CA ARG A 272 20.95 22.97 -13.07
C ARG A 272 22.48 23.02 -12.99
N PRO A 273 23.19 23.88 -13.76
CA PRO A 273 24.65 23.94 -13.70
C PRO A 273 25.15 24.43 -12.33
N LEU A 274 24.49 25.42 -11.72
CA LEU A 274 24.90 25.95 -10.41
C LEU A 274 24.82 24.90 -9.31
N ARG A 275 23.79 24.04 -9.35
CA ARG A 275 23.61 22.94 -8.41
C ARG A 275 24.65 21.84 -8.61
N LEU A 276 24.86 21.41 -9.86
CA LEU A 276 25.85 20.37 -10.19
C LEU A 276 27.30 20.78 -9.89
N GLN A 277 27.60 22.09 -9.96
CA GLN A 277 28.91 22.66 -9.64
C GLN A 277 29.06 23.00 -8.15
N MET A 278 28.06 22.70 -7.32
CA MET A 278 28.03 23.00 -5.87
C MET A 278 28.14 24.50 -5.56
N ILE A 279 27.81 25.38 -6.52
CA ILE A 279 27.64 26.81 -6.26
C ILE A 279 26.40 27.03 -5.37
N LEU A 280 25.32 26.29 -5.66
CA LEU A 280 24.18 26.13 -4.75
C LEU A 280 24.50 25.00 -3.79
N GLN A 281 24.89 25.35 -2.55
CA GLN A 281 25.44 24.42 -1.58
C GLN A 281 24.37 23.56 -0.90
N ASN A 282 23.32 24.17 -0.34
CA ASN A 282 22.20 23.48 0.31
C ASN A 282 21.23 22.86 -0.71
N VAL A 283 20.07 22.39 -0.23
CA VAL A 283 18.88 22.13 -1.06
C VAL A 283 18.06 23.41 -1.11
N PRO A 284 18.20 24.24 -2.17
CA PRO A 284 17.36 25.42 -2.31
C PRO A 284 15.94 25.01 -2.76
N THR A 285 15.00 25.94 -2.62
CA THR A 285 13.60 25.70 -2.98
C THR A 285 13.05 26.78 -3.90
N ILE A 286 12.24 26.39 -4.87
CA ILE A 286 11.47 27.30 -5.74
C ILE A 286 10.00 27.20 -5.33
N ARG A 287 9.48 28.23 -4.68
CA ARG A 287 8.14 28.24 -4.07
C ARG A 287 7.18 29.04 -4.94
N HIS A 288 5.98 28.49 -5.15
CA HIS A 288 4.90 29.23 -5.82
C HIS A 288 4.37 30.33 -4.89
N ILE A 289 3.95 31.47 -5.46
CA ILE A 289 3.46 32.63 -4.69
C ILE A 289 2.41 32.27 -3.63
N LEU A 290 1.50 31.33 -3.91
CA LEU A 290 0.45 30.97 -2.94
C LEU A 290 0.97 30.22 -1.73
N LEU A 291 2.10 29.52 -1.84
CA LEU A 291 2.68 28.87 -0.67
C LEU A 291 3.18 29.93 0.33
N ASP A 292 3.83 30.98 -0.16
CA ASP A 292 4.29 32.07 0.70
C ASP A 292 3.13 32.93 1.20
N ALA A 293 2.14 33.21 0.34
CA ALA A 293 0.94 33.94 0.74
C ALA A 293 0.16 33.20 1.84
N ALA A 294 0.03 31.87 1.74
CA ALA A 294 -0.69 31.06 2.72
C ALA A 294 0.03 31.00 4.09
N VAL A 295 1.36 31.17 4.14
CA VAL A 295 2.07 31.34 5.42
C VAL A 295 1.79 32.72 6.04
N MET A 296 1.56 33.73 5.21
CA MET A 296 1.36 35.12 5.61
C MET A 296 -0.08 35.47 5.96
N GLY A 297 -1.07 34.72 5.45
CA GLY A 297 -2.49 34.95 5.71
C GLY A 297 -3.38 33.89 5.08
N VAL A 298 -4.67 33.96 5.39
CA VAL A 298 -5.68 33.02 4.86
C VAL A 298 -6.24 33.53 3.53
N LYS A 299 -6.90 32.68 2.73
CA LYS A 299 -7.42 33.07 1.41
C LYS A 299 -8.31 34.30 1.44
N SER A 300 -9.17 34.42 2.47
CA SER A 300 -10.08 35.55 2.64
C SER A 300 -9.40 36.89 2.88
N ASP A 301 -8.12 36.90 3.29
CA ASP A 301 -7.35 38.15 3.44
C ASP A 301 -6.96 38.75 2.08
N TYR A 302 -6.98 37.93 1.02
CA TYR A 302 -6.56 38.30 -0.33
C TYR A 302 -7.73 38.43 -1.30
N THR A 303 -8.80 37.65 -1.13
CA THR A 303 -9.93 37.62 -2.05
C THR A 303 -11.24 37.26 -1.36
N ALA A 304 -12.36 37.65 -1.98
CA ALA A 304 -13.70 37.23 -1.58
C ALA A 304 -14.19 35.96 -2.31
N THR A 305 -13.44 35.46 -3.31
CA THR A 305 -13.86 34.24 -4.04
C THR A 305 -13.50 32.98 -3.26
N ASN A 306 -14.42 32.01 -3.27
CA ASN A 306 -14.15 30.66 -2.75
C ASN A 306 -13.51 29.75 -3.82
N GLY A 307 -13.62 30.10 -5.11
CA GLY A 307 -13.08 29.31 -6.22
C GLY A 307 -11.58 29.55 -6.47
N PRO A 308 -10.97 28.81 -7.42
CA PRO A 308 -9.55 28.96 -7.76
C PRO A 308 -9.19 30.38 -8.20
N LEU A 309 -8.05 30.87 -7.74
CA LEU A 309 -7.48 32.15 -8.15
C LEU A 309 -7.00 32.10 -9.61
N ASP A 310 -7.29 33.15 -10.36
CA ASP A 310 -6.74 33.34 -11.71
C ASP A 310 -5.37 34.03 -11.67
N ASP A 311 -4.70 34.09 -12.81
CA ASP A 311 -3.34 34.64 -12.88
C ASP A 311 -3.30 36.13 -12.47
N ALA A 312 -4.35 36.91 -12.76
CA ALA A 312 -4.43 38.32 -12.36
C ALA A 312 -4.51 38.50 -10.84
N ALA A 313 -5.28 37.65 -10.15
CA ALA A 313 -5.32 37.65 -8.69
C ALA A 313 -3.97 37.23 -8.09
N LEU A 314 -3.30 36.24 -8.69
CA LEU A 314 -1.98 35.79 -8.26
C LEU A 314 -0.90 36.89 -8.43
N ASP A 315 -0.92 37.62 -9.54
CA ASP A 315 -0.04 38.76 -9.78
C ASP A 315 -0.29 39.89 -8.77
N ALA A 316 -1.56 40.14 -8.42
CA ALA A 316 -1.93 41.14 -7.41
C ALA A 316 -1.42 40.75 -6.01
N ILE A 317 -1.50 39.47 -5.64
CA ILE A 317 -0.94 38.95 -4.39
C ILE A 317 0.59 39.09 -4.39
N ALA A 318 1.26 38.70 -5.48
CA ALA A 318 2.71 38.84 -5.61
C ALA A 318 3.16 40.30 -5.41
N LYS A 319 2.47 41.24 -6.07
CA LYS A 319 2.72 42.68 -5.90
C LYS A 319 2.46 43.16 -4.47
N ARG A 320 1.36 42.73 -3.83
CA ARG A 320 1.03 43.10 -2.45
C ARG A 320 2.09 42.64 -1.45
N LEU A 321 2.66 41.46 -1.67
CA LEU A 321 3.66 40.87 -0.78
C LEU A 321 5.11 41.24 -1.16
N ASN A 322 5.30 42.01 -2.24
CA ASN A 322 6.61 42.32 -2.81
C ASN A 322 7.42 41.03 -3.13
N LEU A 323 6.74 40.07 -3.72
CA LEU A 323 7.26 38.76 -4.13
C LEU A 323 7.09 38.56 -5.64
N GLY A 324 7.73 37.53 -6.18
CA GLY A 324 7.52 37.07 -7.54
C GLY A 324 6.34 36.10 -7.65
N ARG A 325 6.00 35.69 -8.88
CA ARG A 325 5.12 34.53 -9.11
C ARG A 325 5.79 33.23 -8.66
N TRP A 326 7.11 33.19 -8.74
CA TRP A 326 7.98 32.17 -8.17
C TRP A 326 9.07 32.82 -7.31
N ASN A 327 9.40 32.19 -6.18
CA ASN A 327 10.34 32.70 -5.20
C ASN A 327 11.41 31.63 -4.89
N PHE A 328 12.67 31.95 -5.14
CA PHE A 328 13.79 31.04 -4.92
C PHE A 328 14.51 31.36 -3.61
N TYR A 329 14.51 30.40 -2.69
CA TYR A 329 15.16 30.51 -1.40
C TYR A 329 16.39 29.60 -1.36
N GLY A 330 17.52 30.17 -0.97
CA GLY A 330 18.77 29.43 -0.82
C GLY A 330 19.68 30.04 0.23
N ALA A 331 20.84 29.42 0.45
CA ALA A 331 21.83 29.92 1.39
C ALA A 331 23.26 29.64 0.95
N LEU A 332 24.17 30.42 1.52
CA LEU A 332 25.61 30.32 1.35
C LEU A 332 26.27 30.06 2.70
N TYR A 333 27.21 29.12 2.71
CA TYR A 333 27.89 28.61 3.90
C TYR A 333 29.40 28.70 3.70
N GLY A 334 30.11 29.16 4.72
CA GLY A 334 31.55 29.31 4.70
C GLY A 334 32.03 30.73 5.03
N PRO A 335 33.36 30.94 5.00
CA PRO A 335 33.96 32.25 5.17
C PRO A 335 33.40 33.28 4.20
N GLU A 336 33.42 34.56 4.60
CA GLU A 336 32.89 35.67 3.81
C GLU A 336 33.45 35.73 2.38
N THR A 337 34.75 35.47 2.20
CA THR A 337 35.39 35.45 0.87
C THR A 337 34.75 34.42 -0.08
N THR A 338 34.46 33.22 0.42
CA THR A 338 33.77 32.17 -0.33
C THR A 338 32.33 32.59 -0.62
N ARG A 339 31.60 33.05 0.40
CA ARG A 339 30.19 33.46 0.23
C ARG A 339 30.06 34.60 -0.78
N ASN A 340 30.92 35.62 -0.73
CA ASN A 340 30.89 36.74 -1.67
C ASN A 340 31.17 36.29 -3.11
N ALA A 341 32.12 35.37 -3.32
CA ALA A 341 32.41 34.82 -4.64
C ALA A 341 31.22 34.02 -5.21
N LEU A 342 30.65 33.12 -4.40
CA LEU A 342 29.49 32.31 -4.80
C LEU A 342 28.26 33.19 -5.05
N TRP A 343 28.02 34.19 -4.20
CA TRP A 343 26.93 35.14 -4.37
C TRP A 343 27.03 35.92 -5.67
N GLY A 344 28.23 36.38 -6.03
CA GLY A 344 28.48 37.05 -7.32
C GLY A 344 28.07 36.17 -8.51
N ILE A 345 28.50 34.90 -8.52
CA ILE A 345 28.16 33.94 -9.58
C ILE A 345 26.64 33.71 -9.65
N ILE A 346 25.98 33.51 -8.51
CA ILE A 346 24.53 33.30 -8.44
C ILE A 346 23.79 34.52 -8.97
N LYS A 347 24.14 35.71 -8.48
CA LYS A 347 23.49 36.96 -8.86
C LYS A 347 23.67 37.25 -10.35
N ASP A 348 24.87 37.08 -10.88
CA ASP A 348 25.15 37.27 -12.31
C ASP A 348 24.33 36.31 -13.18
N ALA A 349 24.25 35.03 -12.79
CA ALA A 349 23.49 34.02 -13.53
C ALA A 349 21.99 34.33 -13.55
N PHE A 350 21.39 34.63 -12.40
CA PHE A 350 19.95 34.92 -12.31
C PHE A 350 19.57 36.31 -12.85
N SER A 351 20.53 37.24 -12.98
CA SER A 351 20.30 38.53 -13.66
C SER A 351 19.94 38.38 -15.14
N ALA A 352 20.13 37.19 -15.72
CA ALA A 352 19.62 36.87 -17.05
C ALA A 352 18.07 36.84 -17.11
N ILE A 353 17.37 36.73 -15.97
CA ILE A 353 15.90 36.79 -15.89
C ILE A 353 15.50 38.25 -15.69
N GLU A 354 14.84 38.82 -16.70
CA GLU A 354 14.39 40.22 -16.65
C GLU A 354 13.41 40.42 -15.48
N GLY A 355 13.71 41.41 -14.64
CA GLY A 355 12.87 41.77 -13.48
C GLY A 355 13.13 40.92 -12.23
N ALA A 356 14.11 40.00 -12.24
CA ALA A 356 14.51 39.29 -11.03
C ALA A 356 15.08 40.26 -9.98
N GLN A 357 14.67 40.10 -8.73
CA GLN A 357 15.16 40.89 -7.60
C GLN A 357 15.81 40.00 -6.55
N PHE A 358 16.77 40.54 -5.81
CA PHE A 358 17.61 39.81 -4.86
C PHE A 358 17.50 40.47 -3.50
N PHE A 359 17.24 39.67 -2.47
CA PHE A 359 17.08 40.14 -1.10
C PHE A 359 17.88 39.28 -0.14
N SER A 360 18.56 39.92 0.79
CA SER A 360 18.97 39.30 2.05
C SER A 360 17.86 39.48 3.10
N PRO A 361 17.86 38.71 4.21
CA PRO A 361 16.93 38.92 5.32
C PRO A 361 16.96 40.36 5.84
N GLU A 362 18.12 41.00 5.88
CA GLU A 362 18.31 42.36 6.38
C GLU A 362 17.67 43.44 5.47
N ASP A 363 17.47 43.13 4.18
CA ASP A 363 16.80 44.03 3.23
C ASP A 363 15.29 44.14 3.49
N ILE A 364 14.69 43.13 4.15
CA ILE A 364 13.25 43.05 4.40
C ILE A 364 12.99 43.31 5.89
N LYS A 365 12.39 44.45 6.22
CA LYS A 365 12.17 44.84 7.63
C LYS A 365 11.02 44.10 8.30
N GLU A 366 9.98 43.76 7.54
CA GLU A 366 8.81 43.07 8.05
C GLU A 366 9.03 41.55 8.06
N PRO A 367 8.58 40.83 9.10
CA PRO A 367 8.66 39.37 9.14
C PRO A 367 8.01 38.75 7.89
N CYS A 368 8.72 37.84 7.24
CA CYS A 368 8.26 37.16 6.04
C CYS A 368 8.87 35.76 5.97
N VAL A 369 8.49 34.98 4.94
CA VAL A 369 8.97 33.61 4.75
C VAL A 369 10.50 33.53 4.67
N LEU A 370 11.20 34.55 4.14
CA LEU A 370 12.68 34.58 4.13
C LEU A 370 13.26 34.54 5.55
N HIS A 371 12.63 35.18 6.53
CA HIS A 371 13.08 35.17 7.92
C HIS A 371 12.89 33.81 8.59
N THR A 372 11.77 33.14 8.29
CA THR A 372 11.53 31.76 8.74
C THR A 372 12.55 30.82 8.10
N ARG A 373 12.74 30.89 6.76
CA ARG A 373 13.69 30.05 6.04
C ARG A 373 15.14 30.36 6.40
N HIS A 374 15.46 31.59 6.80
CA HIS A 374 16.76 31.95 7.35
C HIS A 374 17.10 31.14 8.60
N LYS A 375 16.11 30.77 9.42
CA LYS A 375 16.29 29.86 10.55
C LYS A 375 16.38 28.40 10.08
N THR A 376 15.45 27.97 9.22
CA THR A 376 15.41 26.59 8.70
C THR A 376 16.72 26.19 8.03
N LEU A 377 17.27 27.05 7.17
CA LEU A 377 18.49 26.79 6.39
C LEU A 377 19.78 26.79 7.23
N GLN A 378 19.71 27.12 8.52
CA GLN A 378 20.83 26.97 9.48
C GLN A 378 20.51 25.96 10.60
N GLY A 379 19.52 25.10 10.40
CA GLY A 379 19.20 24.03 11.35
C GLY A 379 18.37 24.47 12.55
N ILE A 380 17.78 25.67 12.54
CA ILE A 380 16.93 26.15 13.63
C ILE A 380 15.47 25.77 13.30
N PRO A 381 14.84 24.87 14.07
CA PRO A 381 13.48 24.41 13.79
C PRO A 381 12.45 25.51 14.04
N THR A 382 11.41 25.56 13.20
CA THR A 382 10.28 26.49 13.33
C THR A 382 8.96 25.78 13.04
N LEU A 383 7.84 26.39 13.45
CA LEU A 383 6.48 25.93 13.15
C LEU A 383 5.68 26.93 12.30
N ASP A 384 6.31 28.04 11.87
CA ASP A 384 5.63 29.13 11.18
C ASP A 384 4.95 28.66 9.89
N GLU A 385 5.58 27.73 9.18
CA GLU A 385 5.05 27.20 7.92
C GLU A 385 3.85 26.26 8.11
N LEU A 386 3.41 25.92 9.33
CA LEU A 386 2.14 25.20 9.46
C LEU A 386 0.93 26.04 9.03
N LYS A 387 1.07 27.37 9.03
CA LYS A 387 -0.01 28.32 8.72
C LYS A 387 -0.58 28.17 7.31
N TRP A 388 0.18 27.65 6.35
CA TRP A 388 -0.36 27.50 4.98
C TRP A 388 -1.51 26.49 4.89
N VAL A 389 -1.61 25.56 5.85
CA VAL A 389 -2.72 24.60 5.92
C VAL A 389 -4.04 25.33 6.18
N ASP A 390 -4.01 26.44 6.91
CA ASP A 390 -5.17 27.28 7.23
C ASP A 390 -5.60 28.19 6.06
N TRP A 391 -5.08 27.97 4.84
CA TRP A 391 -5.46 28.72 3.64
C TRP A 391 -6.98 28.79 3.45
N ILE A 392 -7.68 27.70 3.81
CA ILE A 392 -9.14 27.61 3.86
C ILE A 392 -9.60 27.11 5.24
N PRO A 393 -10.87 27.34 5.63
CA PRO A 393 -11.43 26.80 6.87
C PRO A 393 -11.32 25.28 6.93
N ASN A 394 -11.10 24.74 8.14
CA ASN A 394 -10.92 23.30 8.39
C ASN A 394 -9.87 22.66 7.45
N GLY A 395 -8.84 23.42 7.11
CA GLY A 395 -7.82 22.99 6.18
C GLY A 395 -7.15 21.70 6.65
N ALA A 396 -7.17 20.71 5.77
CA ALA A 396 -6.27 19.58 5.81
C ALA A 396 -5.44 19.59 4.53
N HIS A 397 -4.23 19.08 4.62
CA HIS A 397 -3.36 18.95 3.46
C HIS A 397 -3.08 17.50 3.09
N LEU A 398 -2.86 17.31 1.80
CA LEU A 398 -2.40 16.07 1.16
C LEU A 398 -1.26 16.44 0.22
N PHE A 399 -0.18 15.65 0.21
CA PHE A 399 0.95 15.89 -0.69
C PHE A 399 0.89 14.97 -1.91
N PHE A 400 0.99 15.58 -3.09
CA PHE A 400 1.32 14.88 -4.33
C PHE A 400 2.76 15.22 -4.70
N SER A 401 3.63 14.20 -4.79
CA SER A 401 5.08 14.41 -4.72
C SER A 401 5.88 13.71 -5.83
N PRO A 402 5.62 14.02 -7.12
CA PRO A 402 6.39 13.46 -8.24
C PRO A 402 7.83 13.99 -8.27
N ILE A 403 8.73 13.19 -8.82
CA ILE A 403 10.10 13.60 -9.11
C ILE A 403 10.18 14.21 -10.52
N SER A 404 10.84 15.36 -10.62
CA SER A 404 11.14 16.06 -11.88
C SER A 404 12.64 16.09 -12.13
N LYS A 405 13.06 16.18 -13.39
CA LYS A 405 14.43 16.58 -13.74
C LYS A 405 14.67 18.04 -13.35
N ILE A 406 15.94 18.40 -13.16
CA ILE A 406 16.35 19.82 -13.12
C ILE A 406 16.44 20.34 -14.56
N SER A 407 15.30 20.54 -15.20
CA SER A 407 15.16 21.03 -16.57
C SER A 407 13.94 21.92 -16.69
N GLY A 408 14.08 23.08 -17.35
CA GLY A 408 12.97 24.01 -17.54
C GLY A 408 11.76 23.36 -18.21
N ASP A 409 11.98 22.57 -19.26
CA ASP A 409 10.91 21.87 -19.99
C ASP A 409 10.13 20.88 -19.11
N ASP A 410 10.83 20.07 -18.32
CA ASP A 410 10.22 19.02 -17.49
C ASP A 410 9.44 19.65 -16.33
N ALA A 411 10.03 20.66 -15.68
CA ALA A 411 9.41 21.39 -14.59
C ALA A 411 8.14 22.13 -15.05
N MET A 412 8.20 22.83 -16.19
CA MET A 412 7.04 23.53 -16.75
C MET A 412 5.93 22.60 -17.18
N LEU A 413 6.26 21.47 -17.82
CA LEU A 413 5.25 20.52 -18.25
C LEU A 413 4.56 19.87 -17.05
N GLN A 414 5.34 19.43 -16.05
CA GLN A 414 4.80 18.85 -14.83
C GLN A 414 3.92 19.88 -14.09
N TYR A 415 4.40 21.12 -13.92
CA TYR A 415 3.62 22.23 -13.35
C TYR A 415 2.32 22.50 -14.13
N ALA A 416 2.37 22.55 -15.46
CA ALA A 416 1.18 22.84 -16.27
C ALA A 416 0.11 21.76 -16.12
N ILE A 417 0.51 20.48 -16.08
CA ILE A 417 -0.41 19.35 -15.86
C ILE A 417 -1.03 19.45 -14.46
N THR A 418 -0.21 19.63 -13.42
CA THR A 418 -0.70 19.70 -12.04
C THR A 418 -1.60 20.92 -11.82
N LYS A 419 -1.18 22.12 -12.25
CA LYS A 419 -1.99 23.37 -12.20
C LYS A 419 -3.35 23.18 -12.86
N LYS A 420 -3.39 22.56 -14.05
CA LYS A 420 -4.63 22.31 -14.78
C LYS A 420 -5.57 21.41 -13.98
N ARG A 421 -5.10 20.25 -13.50
CA ARG A 421 -5.95 19.30 -12.76
C ARG A 421 -6.45 19.87 -11.43
N VAL A 422 -5.59 20.59 -10.73
CA VAL A 422 -5.96 21.28 -9.48
C VAL A 422 -7.09 22.29 -9.73
N ARG A 423 -7.00 23.06 -10.83
CA ARG A 423 -8.05 24.01 -11.23
C ARG A 423 -9.34 23.31 -11.65
N GLU A 424 -9.26 22.20 -12.40
CA GLU A 424 -10.42 21.38 -12.77
C GLU A 424 -11.14 20.81 -11.54
N ALA A 425 -10.39 20.50 -10.48
CA ALA A 425 -10.95 20.08 -9.19
C ALA A 425 -11.54 21.24 -8.37
N GLY A 426 -11.38 22.49 -8.81
CA GLY A 426 -11.88 23.67 -8.10
C GLY A 426 -11.01 24.10 -6.91
N LEU A 427 -9.73 23.71 -6.88
CA LEU A 427 -8.77 24.04 -5.83
C LEU A 427 -7.70 25.04 -6.33
N ASP A 428 -6.98 25.67 -5.40
CA ASP A 428 -5.84 26.54 -5.71
C ASP A 428 -4.55 25.71 -5.85
N PHE A 429 -3.74 26.02 -6.86
CA PHE A 429 -2.41 25.41 -6.98
C PHE A 429 -1.44 26.01 -5.95
N ILE A 430 -0.97 25.17 -5.05
CA ILE A 430 0.09 25.49 -4.08
C ILE A 430 1.17 24.43 -4.24
N GLY A 431 2.44 24.85 -4.30
CA GLY A 431 3.53 23.90 -4.39
C GLY A 431 4.91 24.51 -4.33
N THR A 432 5.89 23.62 -4.25
CA THR A 432 7.31 23.94 -4.23
C THR A 432 8.10 22.90 -5.02
N PHE A 433 9.25 23.31 -5.55
CA PHE A 433 10.30 22.40 -6.00
C PHE A 433 11.43 22.43 -4.98
N THR A 434 11.82 21.30 -4.43
CA THR A 434 13.06 21.16 -3.64
C THR A 434 14.16 20.61 -4.54
N VAL A 435 15.28 21.33 -4.62
CA VAL A 435 16.30 21.06 -5.64
C VAL A 435 17.41 20.17 -5.08
N GLY A 436 17.30 18.87 -5.33
CA GLY A 436 18.38 17.92 -5.06
C GLY A 436 19.56 18.08 -6.03
N MET A 437 20.46 17.10 -6.09
CA MET A 437 21.66 17.22 -6.92
C MET A 437 21.36 17.06 -8.43
N ARG A 438 20.43 16.17 -8.79
CA ARG A 438 20.14 15.79 -10.18
C ARG A 438 18.64 15.69 -10.48
N GLU A 439 17.83 15.96 -9.50
CA GLU A 439 16.38 15.90 -9.55
C GLU A 439 15.79 17.05 -8.73
N MET A 440 14.49 17.24 -8.86
CA MET A 440 13.72 18.06 -7.94
C MET A 440 12.53 17.26 -7.45
N HIS A 441 12.24 17.33 -6.16
CA HIS A 441 10.94 16.87 -5.67
C HIS A 441 9.94 17.99 -5.90
N HIS A 442 8.94 17.74 -6.74
CA HIS A 442 7.84 18.67 -6.92
C HIS A 442 6.74 18.33 -5.92
N ILE A 443 6.61 19.14 -4.86
CA ILE A 443 5.62 18.92 -3.81
C ILE A 443 4.43 19.83 -4.13
N VAL A 444 3.33 19.21 -4.57
CA VAL A 444 2.03 19.88 -4.72
C VAL A 444 1.26 19.71 -3.42
N CYS A 445 0.94 20.85 -2.81
CA CYS A 445 0.23 20.95 -1.54
C CYS A 445 -1.27 21.06 -1.80
N ILE A 446 -1.99 19.94 -1.79
CA ILE A 446 -3.45 19.92 -1.98
C ILE A 446 -4.09 20.24 -0.63
N VAL A 447 -4.59 21.48 -0.47
CA VAL A 447 -5.38 21.89 0.70
C VAL A 447 -6.85 21.68 0.40
N PHE A 448 -7.56 21.01 1.31
CA PHE A 448 -8.99 20.71 1.19
C PHE A 448 -9.68 20.88 2.55
N ASP A 449 -10.96 21.21 2.55
CA ASP A 449 -11.79 21.20 3.76
C ASP A 449 -12.09 19.74 4.14
N ARG A 450 -11.63 19.30 5.32
CA ARG A 450 -11.80 17.92 5.79
C ARG A 450 -13.21 17.60 6.31
N GLU A 451 -13.98 18.63 6.66
CA GLU A 451 -15.36 18.52 7.13
C GLU A 451 -16.37 18.47 5.97
N ASP A 452 -15.99 18.92 4.77
CA ASP A 452 -16.81 18.82 3.55
C ASP A 452 -16.54 17.50 2.79
N PRO A 453 -17.51 16.56 2.72
CA PRO A 453 -17.36 15.31 1.99
C PRO A 453 -17.08 15.50 0.49
N GLU A 454 -17.61 16.55 -0.12
CA GLU A 454 -17.42 16.81 -1.55
C GLU A 454 -16.00 17.33 -1.83
N SER A 455 -15.50 18.23 -0.98
CA SER A 455 -14.10 18.68 -0.97
C SER A 455 -13.13 17.49 -0.85
N LYS A 456 -13.35 16.58 0.12
CA LYS A 456 -12.58 15.33 0.26
C LYS A 456 -12.61 14.47 -1.00
N ARG A 457 -13.81 14.24 -1.55
CA ARG A 457 -14.00 13.44 -2.77
C ARG A 457 -13.23 14.03 -3.96
N LYS A 458 -13.27 15.35 -4.14
CA LYS A 458 -12.53 16.05 -5.19
C LYS A 458 -11.02 15.97 -4.99
N ALA A 459 -10.52 16.20 -3.77
CA ALA A 459 -9.10 16.06 -3.46
C ALA A 459 -8.59 14.64 -3.71
N HIS A 460 -9.37 13.63 -3.33
CA HIS A 460 -9.04 12.22 -3.56
C HIS A 460 -9.03 11.88 -5.06
N GLN A 461 -10.05 12.29 -5.81
CA GLN A 461 -10.08 12.06 -7.26
C GLN A 461 -8.96 12.80 -7.99
N LEU A 462 -8.64 14.02 -7.55
CA LEU A 462 -7.55 14.82 -8.08
C LEU A 462 -6.23 14.07 -7.97
N ILE A 463 -5.83 13.66 -6.76
CA ILE A 463 -4.52 13.03 -6.58
C ILE A 463 -4.42 11.69 -7.34
N LYS A 464 -5.49 10.90 -7.40
CA LYS A 464 -5.52 9.67 -8.20
C LYS A 464 -5.31 9.94 -9.69
N THR A 465 -5.88 11.05 -10.19
CA THR A 465 -5.72 11.49 -11.57
C THR A 465 -4.31 12.00 -11.82
N LEU A 466 -3.75 12.79 -10.89
CA LEU A 466 -2.38 13.28 -10.96
C LEU A 466 -1.36 12.15 -11.04
N ILE A 467 -1.51 11.11 -10.20
CA ILE A 467 -0.66 9.91 -10.25
C ILE A 467 -0.70 9.27 -11.64
N ALA A 468 -1.90 9.08 -12.20
CA ALA A 468 -2.06 8.45 -13.51
C ALA A 468 -1.45 9.30 -14.64
N ASP A 469 -1.70 10.62 -14.63
CA ASP A 469 -1.20 11.55 -15.63
C ASP A 469 0.33 11.66 -15.55
N CYS A 470 0.91 11.75 -14.34
CA CYS A 470 2.36 11.84 -14.17
C CYS A 470 3.08 10.55 -14.53
N ALA A 471 2.53 9.39 -14.16
CA ALA A 471 3.07 8.09 -14.55
C ALA A 471 3.07 7.91 -16.09
N ALA A 472 2.04 8.42 -16.79
CA ALA A 472 1.99 8.39 -18.26
C ALA A 472 3.10 9.21 -18.93
N HIS A 473 3.72 10.15 -18.21
CA HIS A 473 4.87 10.94 -18.66
C HIS A 473 6.21 10.43 -18.10
N GLY A 474 6.19 9.34 -17.32
CA GLY A 474 7.39 8.74 -16.74
C GLY A 474 7.86 9.37 -15.43
N TRP A 475 7.04 10.19 -14.78
CA TRP A 475 7.33 10.70 -13.44
C TRP A 475 6.67 9.80 -12.39
N GLY A 476 7.44 9.41 -11.38
CA GLY A 476 6.95 8.66 -10.22
C GLY A 476 7.07 9.48 -8.94
N GLU A 477 6.21 9.19 -7.98
CA GLU A 477 6.19 9.81 -6.66
C GLU A 477 7.18 9.13 -5.72
N TYR A 478 7.84 9.93 -4.88
CA TYR A 478 8.81 9.40 -3.91
C TYR A 478 8.19 8.95 -2.59
N ARG A 479 7.02 9.52 -2.22
CA ARG A 479 6.25 9.29 -0.99
C ARG A 479 4.78 9.61 -1.23
N THR A 480 3.90 8.98 -0.45
CA THR A 480 2.45 9.21 -0.56
C THR A 480 1.67 8.83 0.69
N HIS A 481 0.38 9.18 0.67
CA HIS A 481 -0.62 8.89 1.66
C HIS A 481 -1.03 7.41 1.69
N LEU A 482 -1.45 6.90 2.86
CA LEU A 482 -1.91 5.51 3.06
C LEU A 482 -2.89 5.03 1.97
N ALA A 483 -3.87 5.86 1.63
CA ALA A 483 -4.90 5.58 0.62
C ALA A 483 -4.37 5.38 -0.81
N LEU A 484 -3.13 5.77 -1.09
CA LEU A 484 -2.56 5.84 -2.44
C LEU A 484 -1.30 4.98 -2.61
N MET A 485 -0.83 4.35 -1.53
CA MET A 485 0.36 3.48 -1.54
C MET A 485 0.27 2.42 -2.64
N ASP A 486 -0.86 1.72 -2.72
CA ASP A 486 -1.05 0.65 -3.72
C ASP A 486 -1.05 1.20 -5.15
N GLN A 487 -1.74 2.32 -5.41
CA GLN A 487 -1.80 2.91 -6.75
C GLN A 487 -0.42 3.38 -7.22
N ILE A 488 0.35 4.01 -6.33
CA ILE A 488 1.71 4.46 -6.68
C ILE A 488 2.64 3.27 -6.84
N ALA A 489 2.58 2.26 -5.98
CA ALA A 489 3.39 1.07 -6.15
C ALA A 489 3.09 0.34 -7.49
N GLU A 490 1.83 0.37 -7.94
CA GLU A 490 1.41 -0.12 -9.27
C GLU A 490 1.98 0.70 -10.46
N THR A 491 2.49 1.93 -10.26
CA THR A 491 3.17 2.68 -11.34
C THR A 491 4.61 2.19 -11.56
N TYR A 492 5.27 1.64 -10.51
CA TYR A 492 6.59 1.03 -10.58
C TYR A 492 6.55 -0.42 -11.11
N ASN A 493 5.76 -0.64 -12.17
CA ASN A 493 5.37 -1.97 -12.65
C ASN A 493 6.25 -2.57 -13.76
N TRP A 494 7.42 -1.99 -14.03
CA TRP A 494 8.34 -2.47 -15.07
C TRP A 494 8.58 -3.98 -14.94
N ASN A 495 8.62 -4.68 -16.09
CA ASN A 495 8.78 -6.13 -16.17
C ASN A 495 7.78 -6.92 -15.28
N ASN A 496 6.49 -6.61 -15.45
CA ASN A 496 5.39 -7.26 -14.73
C ASN A 496 5.56 -7.16 -13.21
N ASN A 497 5.69 -5.94 -12.69
CA ASN A 497 5.81 -5.65 -11.25
C ASN A 497 6.96 -6.44 -10.58
N ILE A 498 8.13 -6.58 -11.22
CA ILE A 498 9.22 -7.39 -10.66
C ILE A 498 9.73 -6.81 -9.32
N LEU A 499 9.75 -5.48 -9.18
CA LEU A 499 10.17 -4.82 -7.94
C LEU A 499 9.24 -5.18 -6.77
N MET A 500 7.92 -5.07 -6.98
CA MET A 500 6.93 -5.49 -5.98
C MET A 500 7.12 -6.96 -5.58
N ARG A 501 7.18 -7.87 -6.56
CA ARG A 501 7.33 -9.31 -6.30
C ARG A 501 8.62 -9.65 -5.54
N PHE A 502 9.70 -8.93 -5.82
CA PHE A 502 10.96 -9.09 -5.08
C PHE A 502 10.83 -8.63 -3.62
N ASN A 503 10.21 -7.47 -3.39
CA ASN A 503 9.95 -6.95 -2.04
C ASN A 503 9.02 -7.87 -1.25
N GLU A 504 7.96 -8.39 -1.88
CA GLU A 504 7.07 -9.39 -1.29
C GLU A 504 7.82 -10.67 -0.89
N ALA A 505 8.77 -11.13 -1.71
CA ALA A 505 9.57 -12.31 -1.39
C ALA A 505 10.44 -12.09 -0.14
N ILE A 506 11.09 -10.92 -0.03
CA ILE A 506 11.86 -10.54 1.17
C ILE A 506 10.92 -10.43 2.38
N LYS A 507 9.80 -9.71 2.24
CA LYS A 507 8.82 -9.50 3.31
C LYS A 507 8.30 -10.80 3.87
N ASN A 508 7.83 -11.70 3.00
CA ASN A 508 7.28 -13.00 3.42
C ASN A 508 8.34 -13.91 4.04
N THR A 509 9.61 -13.74 3.67
CA THR A 509 10.72 -14.48 4.29
C THR A 509 11.01 -13.98 5.71
N LEU A 510 11.06 -12.66 5.91
CA LEU A 510 11.38 -12.06 7.21
C LEU A 510 10.17 -12.04 8.17
N ASP A 511 8.97 -11.91 7.63
CA ASP A 511 7.71 -11.82 8.38
C ASP A 511 6.63 -12.77 7.80
N PRO A 512 6.79 -14.10 7.97
CA PRO A 512 5.89 -15.07 7.38
C PRO A 512 4.45 -15.01 7.91
N LYS A 513 4.22 -14.30 9.03
CA LYS A 513 2.90 -14.07 9.61
C LYS A 513 2.31 -12.68 9.29
N GLY A 514 3.08 -11.83 8.61
CA GLY A 514 2.64 -10.51 8.17
C GLY A 514 2.27 -9.55 9.31
N ILE A 515 2.94 -9.63 10.46
CA ILE A 515 2.58 -8.83 11.64
C ILE A 515 3.08 -7.39 11.57
N LEU A 516 4.19 -7.09 10.89
CA LEU A 516 4.72 -5.73 10.86
C LEU A 516 4.11 -4.96 9.68
N ALA A 517 3.35 -3.92 10.01
CA ALA A 517 2.77 -2.91 9.11
C ALA A 517 2.29 -3.49 7.76
N PRO A 518 1.35 -4.46 7.75
CA PRO A 518 0.79 -5.00 6.52
C PRO A 518 0.07 -3.89 5.74
N GLY A 519 0.20 -3.93 4.42
CA GLY A 519 -0.37 -2.92 3.52
C GLY A 519 0.52 -1.71 3.24
N ALA A 520 1.72 -1.64 3.83
CA ALA A 520 2.81 -0.87 3.22
C ALA A 520 3.16 -1.35 1.79
N ASN A 521 2.55 -2.47 1.35
CA ASN A 521 2.12 -2.88 -0.01
C ASN A 521 1.33 -4.20 0.16
N MET A 522 0.04 -4.28 -0.20
CA MET A 522 -0.82 -5.43 0.15
C MET A 522 -0.66 -6.66 -0.77
N PRO A 523 -0.78 -7.90 -0.23
CA PRO A 523 -0.87 -9.11 -1.03
C PRO A 523 -2.22 -9.22 -1.75
N LYS A 524 -2.22 -9.86 -2.93
CA LYS A 524 -3.41 -10.11 -3.75
C LYS A 524 -4.41 -11.04 -3.06
N SER A 525 -5.68 -10.95 -3.44
CA SER A 525 -6.81 -11.65 -2.81
C SER A 525 -7.49 -12.64 -3.77
N VAL A 526 -8.00 -13.76 -3.24
CA VAL A 526 -8.79 -14.73 -4.01
C VAL A 526 -9.97 -15.26 -3.21
N LEU A 527 -11.14 -15.33 -3.84
CA LEU A 527 -12.34 -15.96 -3.29
C LEU A 527 -12.64 -17.26 -4.05
N ILE A 528 -12.71 -18.39 -3.34
CA ILE A 528 -12.93 -19.72 -3.93
C ILE A 528 -14.19 -20.35 -3.35
N THR A 529 -15.11 -20.77 -4.22
CA THR A 529 -16.33 -21.46 -3.81
C THR A 529 -16.17 -22.99 -3.81
N GLY A 530 -16.87 -23.68 -2.91
CA GLY A 530 -16.90 -25.14 -2.88
C GLY A 530 -15.61 -25.80 -2.34
N CYS A 531 -15.02 -25.22 -1.29
CA CYS A 531 -13.79 -25.68 -0.63
C CYS A 531 -14.03 -26.81 0.39
N GLY A 532 -14.90 -27.78 0.08
CA GLY A 532 -15.12 -28.94 0.95
C GLY A 532 -13.87 -29.80 1.08
N HIS A 533 -13.73 -30.50 2.22
CA HIS A 533 -12.56 -31.32 2.51
C HIS A 533 -12.34 -32.42 1.46
N GLY A 534 -11.11 -32.55 0.96
CA GLY A 534 -10.74 -33.45 -0.14
C GLY A 534 -11.28 -33.00 -1.52
N GLY A 535 -11.75 -31.75 -1.63
CA GLY A 535 -12.31 -31.17 -2.85
C GLY A 535 -11.32 -30.31 -3.64
N PHE A 536 -11.62 -30.08 -4.92
CA PHE A 536 -10.74 -29.31 -5.82
C PHE A 536 -10.57 -27.85 -5.37
N GLY A 537 -11.60 -27.25 -4.77
CA GLY A 537 -11.54 -25.91 -4.20
C GLY A 537 -10.56 -25.80 -3.03
N GLU A 538 -10.48 -26.82 -2.17
CA GLU A 538 -9.49 -26.87 -1.07
C GLU A 538 -8.06 -26.95 -1.61
N ALA A 539 -7.83 -27.80 -2.63
CA ALA A 539 -6.52 -27.91 -3.27
C ALA A 539 -6.09 -26.59 -3.92
N MET A 540 -6.99 -25.91 -4.65
CA MET A 540 -6.70 -24.57 -5.20
C MET A 540 -6.43 -23.54 -4.11
N ALA A 541 -7.20 -23.56 -3.01
CA ALA A 541 -6.98 -22.68 -1.86
C ALA A 541 -5.58 -22.84 -1.27
N LYS A 542 -5.08 -24.08 -1.13
CA LYS A 542 -3.72 -24.37 -0.68
C LYS A 542 -2.67 -23.79 -1.65
N VAL A 543 -2.87 -23.95 -2.95
CA VAL A 543 -1.94 -23.41 -3.97
C VAL A 543 -1.92 -21.89 -3.98
N TYR A 544 -3.08 -21.22 -3.93
CA TYR A 544 -3.14 -19.76 -3.89
C TYR A 544 -2.50 -19.20 -2.60
N ARG A 545 -2.77 -19.82 -1.46
CA ARG A 545 -2.14 -19.45 -0.18
C ARG A 545 -0.61 -19.60 -0.26
N ALA A 546 -0.11 -20.70 -0.84
CA ALA A 546 1.32 -20.91 -1.06
C ALA A 546 1.96 -19.89 -2.02
N LYS A 547 1.16 -19.21 -2.84
CA LYS A 547 1.58 -18.13 -3.75
C LYS A 547 1.40 -16.73 -3.15
N GLY A 548 1.13 -16.63 -1.84
CA GLY A 548 1.03 -15.36 -1.13
C GLY A 548 -0.32 -14.66 -1.26
N PHE A 549 -1.36 -15.34 -1.78
CA PHE A 549 -2.69 -14.74 -1.84
C PHE A 549 -3.41 -14.81 -0.49
N GLN A 550 -4.17 -13.76 -0.16
CA GLN A 550 -5.20 -13.82 0.87
C GLN A 550 -6.39 -14.63 0.33
N VAL A 551 -6.64 -15.81 0.93
CA VAL A 551 -7.65 -16.75 0.43
C VAL A 551 -8.93 -16.69 1.28
N PHE A 552 -10.04 -16.35 0.62
CA PHE A 552 -11.40 -16.52 1.13
C PHE A 552 -11.97 -17.83 0.56
N ALA A 553 -12.40 -18.74 1.42
CA ALA A 553 -12.88 -20.06 1.02
C ALA A 553 -14.30 -20.30 1.55
N THR A 554 -15.24 -20.67 0.66
CA THR A 554 -16.63 -21.00 1.06
C THR A 554 -16.94 -22.48 0.93
N LEU A 555 -17.72 -23.00 1.88
CA LEU A 555 -18.29 -24.35 1.82
C LEU A 555 -19.64 -24.34 1.09
N ARG A 556 -20.12 -25.52 0.66
CA ARG A 556 -21.37 -25.69 -0.12
C ARG A 556 -22.65 -25.23 0.60
N ASN A 557 -22.61 -24.86 1.87
CA ASN A 557 -23.79 -24.52 2.65
C ASN A 557 -23.70 -23.07 3.15
N ILE A 558 -24.28 -22.14 2.38
CA ILE A 558 -24.36 -20.70 2.69
C ILE A 558 -25.33 -20.44 3.88
N THR A 559 -26.11 -21.44 4.30
CA THR A 559 -27.10 -21.31 5.39
C THR A 559 -26.52 -21.03 6.79
N LYS A 560 -25.19 -21.04 6.96
CA LYS A 560 -24.53 -20.65 8.23
C LYS A 560 -23.86 -19.27 8.20
N ILE A 561 -23.86 -18.55 7.07
CA ILE A 561 -23.22 -17.23 6.95
C ILE A 561 -24.16 -16.31 6.16
N GLY A 562 -25.03 -15.58 6.88
CA GLY A 562 -25.72 -14.36 6.41
C GLY A 562 -26.33 -14.35 5.00
N SER A 563 -26.65 -13.16 4.51
CA SER A 563 -26.98 -12.92 3.11
C SER A 563 -25.70 -12.77 2.27
N LEU A 564 -25.78 -12.92 0.94
CA LEU A 564 -24.64 -12.71 0.04
C LEU A 564 -24.03 -11.29 0.18
N ALA A 565 -24.86 -10.30 0.55
CA ALA A 565 -24.44 -8.93 0.82
C ALA A 565 -23.56 -8.79 2.08
N ASP A 566 -23.83 -9.58 3.12
CA ASP A 566 -22.99 -9.59 4.34
C ASP A 566 -21.60 -10.18 4.05
N TYR A 567 -21.55 -11.15 3.15
CA TYR A 567 -20.30 -11.79 2.74
C TYR A 567 -19.47 -10.90 1.81
N ASP A 568 -20.12 -10.20 0.87
CA ASP A 568 -19.54 -9.13 0.05
C ASP A 568 -18.88 -8.04 0.94
N GLY A 569 -19.63 -7.50 1.90
CA GLY A 569 -19.11 -6.51 2.86
C GLY A 569 -17.93 -7.03 3.69
N THR A 570 -17.92 -8.32 4.04
CA THR A 570 -16.80 -8.94 4.76
C THR A 570 -15.54 -8.99 3.89
N VAL A 571 -15.63 -9.46 2.64
CA VAL A 571 -14.48 -9.50 1.72
C VAL A 571 -13.99 -8.09 1.42
N ALA A 572 -14.90 -7.14 1.16
CA ALA A 572 -14.56 -5.74 0.92
C ALA A 572 -13.76 -5.14 2.09
N LYS A 573 -14.21 -5.38 3.34
CA LYS A 573 -13.52 -4.93 4.55
C LYS A 573 -12.09 -5.50 4.66
N HIS A 574 -11.89 -6.76 4.28
CA HIS A 574 -10.60 -7.43 4.43
C HIS A 574 -9.61 -7.15 3.29
N THR A 575 -10.09 -6.60 2.17
CA THR A 575 -9.30 -6.38 0.95
C THR A 575 -9.18 -4.91 0.57
N GLY A 576 -9.86 -4.01 1.28
CA GLY A 576 -9.98 -2.60 0.88
C GLY A 576 -10.86 -2.42 -0.37
N GLY A 577 -11.86 -3.29 -0.55
CA GLY A 577 -12.80 -3.22 -1.68
C GLY A 577 -12.21 -3.71 -3.00
N ARG A 578 -11.26 -4.66 -2.98
CA ARG A 578 -10.61 -5.22 -4.18
C ARG A 578 -10.65 -6.74 -4.15
N LEU A 579 -10.91 -7.38 -5.30
CA LEU A 579 -10.85 -8.83 -5.41
C LEU A 579 -10.06 -9.22 -6.67
N ASP A 580 -8.86 -9.75 -6.50
CA ASP A 580 -7.99 -10.06 -7.65
C ASP A 580 -8.45 -11.31 -8.40
N VAL A 581 -8.99 -12.30 -7.69
CA VAL A 581 -9.48 -13.55 -8.31
C VAL A 581 -10.78 -14.04 -7.66
N LEU A 582 -11.80 -14.34 -8.47
CA LEU A 582 -12.99 -15.08 -8.07
C LEU A 582 -12.98 -16.46 -8.74
N VAL A 583 -12.93 -17.54 -7.97
CA VAL A 583 -12.99 -18.92 -8.46
C VAL A 583 -14.35 -19.53 -8.14
N ASN A 584 -15.20 -19.64 -9.16
CA ASN A 584 -16.47 -20.36 -9.08
C ASN A 584 -16.24 -21.85 -9.30
N ASN A 585 -15.95 -22.57 -8.21
CA ASN A 585 -15.67 -24.01 -8.21
C ASN A 585 -16.82 -24.86 -7.65
N ALA A 586 -17.78 -24.27 -6.94
CA ALA A 586 -18.95 -24.99 -6.44
C ALA A 586 -19.67 -25.76 -7.58
N GLY A 587 -20.14 -26.95 -7.26
CA GLY A 587 -20.75 -27.83 -8.25
C GLY A 587 -21.55 -28.98 -7.64
N ALA A 588 -22.64 -29.33 -8.31
CA ALA A 588 -23.51 -30.46 -7.99
C ALA A 588 -23.60 -31.41 -9.20
N ASN A 589 -23.76 -32.71 -8.95
CA ASN A 589 -23.97 -33.72 -9.98
C ASN A 589 -25.34 -34.39 -9.81
N ALA A 590 -25.88 -34.90 -10.92
CA ALA A 590 -27.06 -35.75 -10.95
C ALA A 590 -26.89 -36.75 -12.08
N ILE A 591 -26.78 -38.03 -11.71
CA ILE A 591 -26.67 -39.16 -12.64
C ILE A 591 -27.87 -40.07 -12.40
N VAL A 592 -28.90 -39.88 -13.23
CA VAL A 592 -30.19 -40.57 -13.20
C VAL A 592 -30.80 -40.45 -14.60
N PRO A 593 -31.57 -41.45 -15.09
CA PRO A 593 -32.30 -41.31 -16.34
C PRO A 593 -33.19 -40.08 -16.33
N LEU A 594 -33.26 -39.35 -17.46
CA LEU A 594 -34.01 -38.10 -17.53
C LEU A 594 -35.50 -38.27 -17.26
N LEU A 595 -36.09 -39.42 -17.63
CA LEU A 595 -37.51 -39.71 -17.39
C LEU A 595 -37.82 -39.99 -15.91
N ASP A 596 -36.82 -40.36 -15.11
CA ASP A 596 -36.96 -40.66 -13.68
C ASP A 596 -36.39 -39.57 -12.76
N ALA A 597 -35.89 -38.48 -13.34
CA ALA A 597 -35.27 -37.43 -12.57
C ALA A 597 -36.30 -36.53 -11.89
N SER A 598 -36.11 -36.23 -10.60
CA SER A 598 -36.89 -35.20 -9.91
C SER A 598 -36.59 -33.82 -10.49
N LEU A 599 -37.63 -33.09 -10.91
CA LEU A 599 -37.48 -31.72 -11.41
C LEU A 599 -36.96 -30.76 -10.34
N ASP A 600 -37.29 -30.98 -9.07
CA ASP A 600 -36.82 -30.12 -7.98
C ASP A 600 -35.33 -30.34 -7.71
N GLU A 601 -34.86 -31.60 -7.76
CA GLU A 601 -33.43 -31.90 -7.68
C GLU A 601 -32.68 -31.40 -8.93
N ALA A 602 -33.30 -31.49 -10.12
CA ALA A 602 -32.73 -30.95 -11.34
C ALA A 602 -32.52 -29.42 -11.25
N LYS A 603 -33.51 -28.69 -10.72
CA LYS A 603 -33.39 -27.24 -10.48
C LYS A 603 -32.26 -26.91 -9.51
N LYS A 604 -32.12 -27.65 -8.40
CA LYS A 604 -31.00 -27.45 -7.44
C LYS A 604 -29.63 -27.63 -8.09
N VAL A 605 -29.50 -28.57 -9.04
CA VAL A 605 -28.27 -28.73 -9.82
C VAL A 605 -28.00 -27.51 -10.69
N TYR A 606 -29.03 -26.94 -11.33
CA TYR A 606 -28.92 -25.69 -12.09
C TYR A 606 -28.63 -24.48 -11.21
N ASP A 607 -29.25 -24.37 -10.04
CA ASP A 607 -28.97 -23.33 -9.05
C ASP A 607 -27.50 -23.31 -8.67
N THR A 608 -26.91 -24.49 -8.48
CA THR A 608 -25.49 -24.62 -8.14
C THR A 608 -24.58 -24.41 -9.35
N ASN A 609 -24.85 -25.05 -10.48
CA ASN A 609 -23.90 -25.09 -11.61
C ASN A 609 -24.03 -23.88 -12.57
N VAL A 610 -25.12 -23.11 -12.48
CA VAL A 610 -25.45 -22.03 -13.41
C VAL A 610 -25.72 -20.73 -12.66
N TRP A 611 -26.77 -20.70 -11.83
CA TRP A 611 -27.22 -19.45 -11.23
C TRP A 611 -26.26 -18.92 -10.16
N SER A 612 -25.59 -19.80 -9.42
CA SER A 612 -24.58 -19.40 -8.43
C SER A 612 -23.40 -18.66 -9.06
N ILE A 613 -22.97 -19.05 -10.27
CA ILE A 613 -21.88 -18.38 -11.00
C ILE A 613 -22.27 -16.94 -11.27
N MET A 614 -23.48 -16.74 -11.80
CA MET A 614 -23.99 -15.41 -12.11
C MET A 614 -24.15 -14.55 -10.85
N ALA A 615 -24.71 -15.12 -9.77
CA ALA A 615 -24.88 -14.42 -8.51
C ALA A 615 -23.54 -13.98 -7.88
N MET A 616 -22.54 -14.85 -7.89
CA MET A 616 -21.20 -14.53 -7.38
C MET A 616 -20.53 -13.45 -8.22
N VAL A 617 -20.60 -13.53 -9.56
CA VAL A 617 -20.01 -12.51 -10.43
C VAL A 617 -20.71 -11.17 -10.22
N GLN A 618 -22.05 -11.14 -10.13
CA GLN A 618 -22.80 -9.90 -9.88
C GLN A 618 -22.46 -9.27 -8.53
N ALA A 619 -22.41 -10.07 -7.46
CA ALA A 619 -22.10 -9.57 -6.12
C ALA A 619 -20.68 -8.96 -6.04
N PHE A 620 -19.69 -9.63 -6.64
CA PHE A 620 -18.29 -9.20 -6.54
C PHE A 620 -17.81 -8.33 -7.71
N ALA A 621 -18.68 -8.00 -8.67
CA ALA A 621 -18.32 -7.21 -9.85
C ALA A 621 -17.64 -5.88 -9.50
N PRO A 622 -18.11 -5.06 -8.53
CA PRO A 622 -17.45 -3.81 -8.20
C PRO A 622 -15.99 -4.00 -7.78
N MET A 623 -15.71 -4.99 -6.92
CA MET A 623 -14.36 -5.30 -6.46
C MET A 623 -13.47 -5.91 -7.56
N LEU A 624 -14.03 -6.77 -8.40
CA LEU A 624 -13.33 -7.37 -9.54
C LEU A 624 -12.93 -6.29 -10.55
N ILE A 625 -13.84 -5.37 -10.87
CA ILE A 625 -13.59 -4.24 -11.77
C ILE A 625 -12.52 -3.33 -11.17
N GLN A 626 -12.65 -2.98 -9.89
CA GLN A 626 -11.68 -2.15 -9.18
C GLN A 626 -10.28 -2.78 -9.18
N ALA A 627 -10.18 -4.11 -9.06
CA ALA A 627 -8.92 -4.83 -9.08
C ALA A 627 -8.38 -5.15 -10.49
N LYS A 628 -9.16 -4.91 -11.56
CA LYS A 628 -8.91 -5.49 -12.89
C LYS A 628 -8.67 -7.01 -12.80
N GLY A 629 -9.49 -7.66 -11.99
CA GLY A 629 -9.30 -9.03 -11.52
C GLY A 629 -9.69 -10.10 -12.55
N VAL A 630 -9.76 -11.34 -12.06
CA VAL A 630 -10.03 -12.53 -12.88
C VAL A 630 -11.18 -13.35 -12.30
N VAL A 631 -12.19 -13.66 -13.12
CA VAL A 631 -13.20 -14.67 -12.82
C VAL A 631 -12.79 -16.00 -13.44
N CYS A 632 -12.61 -17.03 -12.62
CA CYS A 632 -12.29 -18.39 -13.03
C CYS A 632 -13.49 -19.30 -12.76
N ASN A 633 -14.15 -19.75 -13.82
CA ASN A 633 -15.32 -20.62 -13.72
C ASN A 633 -14.94 -22.07 -14.02
N ILE A 634 -15.14 -22.97 -13.04
CA ILE A 634 -14.89 -24.40 -13.23
C ILE A 634 -16.10 -25.06 -13.86
N SER A 635 -15.92 -25.53 -15.09
CA SER A 635 -16.86 -26.39 -15.80
C SER A 635 -16.26 -27.79 -15.99
N SER A 636 -16.91 -28.62 -16.81
CA SER A 636 -16.59 -30.04 -16.93
C SER A 636 -16.58 -30.50 -18.38
N VAL A 637 -15.77 -31.53 -18.66
CA VAL A 637 -15.85 -32.30 -19.92
C VAL A 637 -17.27 -32.82 -20.20
N SER A 638 -18.09 -33.04 -19.16
CA SER A 638 -19.50 -33.42 -19.30
C SER A 638 -20.36 -32.33 -19.92
N GLY A 639 -19.94 -31.06 -19.87
CA GLY A 639 -20.65 -29.96 -20.55
C GLY A 639 -20.38 -29.88 -22.05
N GLU A 640 -19.46 -30.69 -22.58
CA GLU A 640 -19.09 -30.69 -24.00
C GLU A 640 -19.53 -31.97 -24.74
N MET A 641 -19.93 -33.00 -23.99
CA MET A 641 -20.29 -34.31 -24.54
C MET A 641 -21.68 -34.74 -24.08
N VAL A 642 -22.22 -35.75 -24.77
CA VAL A 642 -23.47 -36.40 -24.39
C VAL A 642 -23.17 -37.71 -23.68
N PHE A 643 -23.41 -37.73 -22.37
CA PHE A 643 -23.34 -38.92 -21.54
C PHE A 643 -24.75 -39.40 -21.18
N ALA A 644 -25.05 -40.65 -21.50
CA ALA A 644 -26.25 -41.32 -21.01
C ALA A 644 -26.28 -41.23 -19.48
N TRP A 645 -27.48 -41.06 -18.93
CA TRP A 645 -27.75 -40.95 -17.49
C TRP A 645 -27.27 -39.66 -16.81
N ALA A 646 -26.42 -38.85 -17.45
CA ALA A 646 -25.91 -37.60 -16.88
C ALA A 646 -26.55 -36.34 -17.52
N GLY A 647 -27.77 -36.45 -18.04
CA GLY A 647 -28.40 -35.38 -18.84
C GLY A 647 -28.57 -34.05 -18.10
N ILE A 648 -29.03 -34.08 -16.84
CA ILE A 648 -29.16 -32.88 -16.01
C ILE A 648 -27.78 -32.26 -15.73
N TYR A 649 -26.82 -33.08 -15.30
CA TYR A 649 -25.46 -32.60 -15.02
C TYR A 649 -24.79 -32.00 -16.25
N SER A 650 -24.78 -32.74 -17.36
CA SER A 650 -24.16 -32.33 -18.63
C SER A 650 -24.79 -31.05 -19.16
N SER A 651 -26.12 -30.96 -19.22
CA SER A 651 -26.82 -29.76 -19.68
C SER A 651 -26.55 -28.54 -18.78
N SER A 652 -26.53 -28.72 -17.45
CA SER A 652 -26.19 -27.63 -16.52
C SER A 652 -24.74 -27.12 -16.71
N ARG A 653 -23.78 -28.00 -16.99
CA ARG A 653 -22.39 -27.63 -17.27
C ARG A 653 -22.23 -26.96 -18.64
N SER A 654 -22.97 -27.41 -19.65
CA SER A 654 -23.05 -26.72 -20.95
C SER A 654 -23.58 -25.30 -20.79
N ALA A 655 -24.65 -25.11 -20.02
CA ALA A 655 -25.23 -23.80 -19.74
C ALA A 655 -24.24 -22.89 -18.99
N GLY A 656 -23.61 -23.38 -17.92
CA GLY A 656 -22.58 -22.64 -17.17
C GLY A 656 -21.38 -22.24 -18.03
N THR A 657 -20.90 -23.13 -18.92
CA THR A 657 -19.84 -22.79 -19.89
C THR A 657 -20.27 -21.66 -20.82
N ARG A 658 -21.49 -21.68 -21.35
CA ARG A 658 -21.97 -20.63 -22.27
C ARG A 658 -22.10 -19.28 -21.57
N ILE A 659 -22.65 -19.24 -20.35
CA ILE A 659 -22.72 -18.01 -19.55
C ILE A 659 -21.31 -17.46 -19.27
N SER A 660 -20.36 -18.33 -18.93
CA SER A 660 -18.97 -17.91 -18.65
C SER A 660 -18.31 -17.24 -19.87
N GLU A 661 -18.55 -17.80 -21.07
CA GLU A 661 -18.02 -17.22 -22.30
C GLU A 661 -18.69 -15.91 -22.70
N THR A 662 -19.99 -15.74 -22.40
CA THR A 662 -20.66 -14.45 -22.57
C THR A 662 -20.12 -13.41 -21.59
N LEU A 663 -19.99 -13.76 -20.30
CA LEU A 663 -19.39 -12.89 -19.28
C LEU A 663 -17.99 -12.43 -19.66
N ARG A 664 -17.20 -13.30 -20.31
CA ARG A 664 -15.86 -12.93 -20.82
C ARG A 664 -15.90 -11.77 -21.80
N LEU A 665 -16.91 -11.71 -22.67
CA LEU A 665 -17.07 -10.63 -23.62
C LEU A 665 -17.60 -9.36 -22.94
N GLU A 666 -18.57 -9.51 -22.04
CA GLU A 666 -19.23 -8.38 -21.36
C GLU A 666 -18.34 -7.70 -20.31
N MET A 667 -17.48 -8.46 -19.63
CA MET A 667 -16.60 -7.95 -18.58
C MET A 667 -15.23 -7.45 -19.08
N ALA A 668 -14.80 -7.84 -20.28
CA ALA A 668 -13.53 -7.41 -20.85
C ALA A 668 -13.38 -5.87 -20.98
N PRO A 669 -14.40 -5.11 -21.44
CA PRO A 669 -14.34 -3.64 -21.47
C PRO A 669 -14.21 -3.00 -20.08
N LEU A 670 -14.61 -3.72 -19.03
CA LEU A 670 -14.51 -3.29 -17.64
C LEU A 670 -13.15 -3.67 -17.01
N GLY A 671 -12.22 -4.22 -17.79
CA GLY A 671 -10.89 -4.61 -17.34
C GLY A 671 -10.84 -5.92 -16.55
N VAL A 672 -11.93 -6.71 -16.53
CA VAL A 672 -11.99 -7.99 -15.81
C VAL A 672 -11.86 -9.14 -16.82
N ARG A 673 -10.95 -10.07 -16.54
CA ARG A 673 -10.77 -11.26 -17.37
C ARG A 673 -11.66 -12.39 -16.86
N VAL A 674 -12.32 -13.11 -17.76
CA VAL A 674 -13.07 -14.32 -17.42
C VAL A 674 -12.43 -15.52 -18.11
N VAL A 675 -12.19 -16.59 -17.36
CA VAL A 675 -11.55 -17.81 -17.82
C VAL A 675 -12.44 -19.00 -17.49
N THR A 676 -12.66 -19.86 -18.48
CA THR A 676 -13.42 -21.09 -18.31
C THR A 676 -12.47 -22.30 -18.23
N VAL A 677 -12.53 -23.04 -17.13
CA VAL A 677 -11.76 -24.27 -16.96
C VAL A 677 -12.64 -25.46 -17.31
N ILE A 678 -12.29 -26.23 -18.35
CA ILE A 678 -12.91 -27.52 -18.63
C ILE A 678 -12.15 -28.60 -17.88
N LEU A 679 -12.69 -29.03 -16.75
CA LEU A 679 -12.08 -30.01 -15.88
C LEU A 679 -12.50 -31.45 -16.28
N GLY A 680 -11.50 -32.29 -16.53
CA GLY A 680 -11.64 -33.73 -16.73
C GLY A 680 -11.65 -34.51 -15.41
N GLY A 681 -11.32 -35.80 -15.47
CA GLY A 681 -11.27 -36.67 -14.29
C GLY A 681 -10.17 -36.26 -13.31
N VAL A 682 -10.55 -35.82 -12.10
CA VAL A 682 -9.65 -35.47 -10.99
C VAL A 682 -10.11 -36.20 -9.73
N GLN A 683 -9.17 -36.73 -8.92
CA GLN A 683 -9.49 -37.46 -7.69
C GLN A 683 -10.04 -36.49 -6.63
N THR A 684 -11.32 -36.61 -6.26
CA THR A 684 -11.91 -35.80 -5.17
C THR A 684 -12.76 -36.69 -4.26
N SER A 685 -12.90 -36.30 -2.99
CA SER A 685 -13.74 -37.03 -2.02
C SER A 685 -15.19 -37.23 -2.51
N GLY A 686 -15.73 -36.23 -3.22
CA GLY A 686 -17.09 -36.25 -3.76
C GLY A 686 -17.30 -37.11 -5.02
N ASN A 687 -16.25 -37.69 -5.59
CA ASN A 687 -16.36 -38.67 -6.67
C ASN A 687 -15.75 -40.03 -6.31
N ASP A 688 -15.50 -40.25 -5.02
CA ASP A 688 -15.14 -41.54 -4.47
C ASP A 688 -16.37 -42.47 -4.52
N PRO A 689 -16.28 -43.65 -5.19
CA PRO A 689 -17.36 -44.62 -5.23
C PRO A 689 -17.93 -44.99 -3.85
N GLU A 690 -17.09 -45.01 -2.80
CA GLU A 690 -17.52 -45.37 -1.44
C GLU A 690 -18.43 -44.31 -0.81
N ASN A 691 -18.36 -43.06 -1.27
CA ASN A 691 -19.15 -41.94 -0.77
C ASN A 691 -20.46 -41.70 -1.57
N ILE A 692 -20.78 -42.58 -2.52
CA ILE A 692 -21.93 -42.43 -3.42
C ILE A 692 -22.94 -43.55 -3.13
N ALA A 693 -24.10 -43.17 -2.59
CA ALA A 693 -25.20 -44.08 -2.33
C ALA A 693 -25.72 -44.76 -3.62
N ASP A 694 -26.17 -45.99 -3.48
CA ASP A 694 -26.76 -46.79 -4.55
C ASP A 694 -27.94 -46.07 -5.21
N LEU A 695 -28.08 -46.23 -6.51
CA LEU A 695 -29.21 -45.71 -7.27
C LEU A 695 -30.46 -46.56 -7.07
N GLU A 696 -31.48 -45.95 -6.48
CA GLU A 696 -32.83 -46.50 -6.44
C GLU A 696 -33.70 -45.82 -7.51
N LEU A 697 -34.24 -46.62 -8.43
CA LEU A 697 -35.18 -46.15 -9.45
C LEU A 697 -36.63 -46.49 -9.05
N PRO A 698 -37.62 -45.67 -9.44
CA PRO A 698 -39.03 -45.95 -9.17
C PRO A 698 -39.45 -47.33 -9.71
N PRO A 699 -40.42 -48.01 -9.07
CA PRO A 699 -40.91 -49.31 -9.55
C PRO A 699 -41.44 -49.28 -10.99
N SER A 700 -41.93 -48.13 -11.44
CA SER A 700 -42.44 -47.86 -12.79
C SER A 700 -41.38 -47.47 -13.82
N SER A 701 -40.10 -47.36 -13.41
CA SER A 701 -39.02 -46.93 -14.31
C SER A 701 -38.80 -47.95 -15.43
N HIS A 702 -38.70 -47.44 -16.66
CA HIS A 702 -38.34 -48.23 -17.83
C HIS A 702 -36.92 -48.80 -17.74
N TYR A 703 -36.03 -48.20 -16.94
CA TYR A 703 -34.61 -48.55 -16.90
C TYR A 703 -34.25 -49.53 -15.78
N ARG A 704 -35.25 -50.10 -15.09
CA ARG A 704 -35.03 -50.92 -13.89
C ARG A 704 -34.17 -52.16 -14.15
N LYS A 705 -34.25 -52.77 -15.35
CA LYS A 705 -33.41 -53.92 -15.72
C LYS A 705 -31.92 -53.58 -15.74
N ILE A 706 -31.59 -52.35 -16.12
CA ILE A 706 -30.22 -51.88 -16.30
C ILE A 706 -29.74 -50.98 -15.14
N THR A 707 -30.50 -50.89 -14.03
CA THR A 707 -30.10 -50.14 -12.82
C THR A 707 -28.66 -50.42 -12.39
N PRO A 708 -28.16 -51.68 -12.37
CA PRO A 708 -26.76 -51.94 -11.98
C PRO A 708 -25.73 -51.25 -12.90
N VAL A 709 -26.04 -51.12 -14.20
CA VAL A 709 -25.17 -50.43 -15.17
C VAL A 709 -25.18 -48.92 -14.93
N ILE A 710 -26.37 -48.35 -14.67
CA ILE A 710 -26.53 -46.92 -14.37
C ILE A 710 -25.84 -46.57 -13.05
N ASP A 711 -26.00 -47.40 -12.02
CA ASP A 711 -25.35 -47.23 -10.72
C ASP A 711 -23.82 -47.31 -10.83
N ARG A 712 -23.30 -48.25 -11.64
CA ARG A 712 -21.87 -48.30 -11.97
C ARG A 712 -21.40 -47.01 -12.64
N HIS A 713 -22.13 -46.48 -13.62
CA HIS A 713 -21.80 -45.21 -14.26
C HIS A 713 -21.87 -44.03 -13.29
N ARG A 714 -22.82 -44.05 -12.35
CA ARG A 714 -22.94 -43.05 -11.29
C ARG A 714 -21.72 -43.04 -10.36
N LYS A 715 -21.23 -44.22 -9.97
CA LYS A 715 -20.11 -44.37 -9.02
C LYS A 715 -18.75 -44.17 -9.64
N THR A 716 -18.54 -44.67 -10.86
CA THR A 716 -17.22 -44.63 -11.50
C THR A 716 -17.02 -43.36 -12.32
N MET A 717 -18.11 -42.81 -12.88
CA MET A 717 -18.08 -41.97 -14.09
C MET A 717 -17.28 -42.68 -15.21
N VAL A 718 -17.51 -42.34 -16.48
CA VAL A 718 -17.08 -43.17 -17.65
C VAL A 718 -15.55 -43.43 -17.75
N HIS A 719 -14.71 -42.82 -16.90
CA HIS A 719 -13.25 -43.01 -16.91
C HIS A 719 -12.69 -43.54 -15.57
N PRO A 720 -12.01 -44.71 -15.54
CA PRO A 720 -11.44 -45.28 -14.31
C PRO A 720 -10.19 -44.53 -13.80
N ASN A 721 -9.49 -43.82 -14.69
CA ASN A 721 -8.27 -43.07 -14.35
C ASN A 721 -8.60 -41.61 -14.05
N LYS A 722 -8.06 -41.09 -12.94
CA LYS A 722 -8.24 -39.69 -12.51
C LYS A 722 -6.87 -39.06 -12.24
N GLN A 723 -6.70 -37.79 -12.60
CA GLN A 723 -5.48 -37.04 -12.28
C GLN A 723 -5.43 -36.76 -10.77
N ASN A 724 -4.22 -36.71 -10.21
CA ASN A 724 -3.98 -36.25 -8.84
C ASN A 724 -4.48 -34.80 -8.66
N ILE A 725 -5.21 -34.56 -7.57
CA ILE A 725 -5.89 -33.28 -7.28
C ILE A 725 -4.94 -32.11 -7.11
N GLU A 726 -3.82 -32.30 -6.42
CA GLU A 726 -2.85 -31.24 -6.12
C GLU A 726 -2.13 -30.81 -7.40
N ILE A 727 -1.79 -31.77 -8.27
CA ILE A 727 -1.19 -31.48 -9.58
C ILE A 727 -2.18 -30.70 -10.46
N ALA A 728 -3.44 -31.14 -10.52
CA ALA A 728 -4.46 -30.48 -11.31
C ALA A 728 -4.72 -29.05 -10.80
N ALA A 729 -4.84 -28.86 -9.49
CA ALA A 729 -5.07 -27.56 -8.86
C ALA A 729 -3.90 -26.62 -9.12
N LYS A 730 -2.66 -27.08 -8.92
CA LYS A 730 -1.46 -26.29 -9.21
C LYS A 730 -1.43 -25.80 -10.65
N ASN A 731 -1.67 -26.71 -11.61
CA ASN A 731 -1.65 -26.35 -13.01
C ASN A 731 -2.75 -25.35 -13.38
N VAL A 732 -3.98 -25.51 -12.87
CA VAL A 732 -5.06 -24.55 -13.11
C VAL A 732 -4.72 -23.17 -12.54
N VAL A 733 -4.22 -23.10 -11.30
CA VAL A 733 -3.84 -21.83 -10.68
C VAL A 733 -2.70 -21.17 -11.46
N ASP A 734 -1.68 -21.93 -11.87
CA ASP A 734 -0.58 -21.42 -12.70
C ASP A 734 -1.08 -20.89 -14.05
N ASP A 735 -2.02 -21.57 -14.72
CA ASP A 735 -2.57 -21.11 -15.98
C ASP A 735 -3.43 -19.84 -15.83
N VAL A 736 -4.22 -19.76 -14.76
CA VAL A 736 -5.03 -18.58 -14.44
C VAL A 736 -4.11 -17.38 -14.20
N LEU A 737 -3.06 -17.52 -13.39
CA LEU A 737 -2.16 -16.42 -13.04
C LEU A 737 -1.24 -15.97 -14.18
N ASN A 738 -0.86 -16.87 -15.09
CA ASN A 738 0.05 -16.57 -16.21
C ASN A 738 -0.66 -16.26 -17.53
N ASP A 739 -1.97 -16.00 -17.49
CA ASP A 739 -2.79 -15.67 -18.65
C ASP A 739 -2.66 -16.65 -19.84
N ARG A 740 -2.68 -17.96 -19.57
CA ARG A 740 -2.47 -18.99 -20.60
C ARG A 740 -3.70 -19.30 -21.47
N GLY A 741 -4.59 -18.33 -21.64
CA GLY A 741 -5.73 -18.40 -22.55
C GLY A 741 -7.11 -18.42 -21.87
N ILE A 742 -8.14 -18.33 -22.72
CA ILE A 742 -9.56 -18.17 -22.31
C ILE A 742 -10.24 -19.50 -21.92
N PHE A 743 -9.72 -20.62 -22.44
CA PHE A 743 -10.18 -21.98 -22.17
C PHE A 743 -9.03 -22.81 -21.62
N ILE A 744 -9.08 -23.13 -20.32
CA ILE A 744 -8.07 -23.96 -19.66
C ILE A 744 -8.57 -25.40 -19.62
N ARG A 745 -7.77 -26.36 -20.09
CA ARG A 745 -8.09 -27.80 -20.09
C ARG A 745 -7.13 -28.56 -19.19
N ARG A 746 -7.65 -29.13 -18.10
CA ARG A 746 -6.91 -29.87 -17.08
C ARG A 746 -7.73 -31.07 -16.59
N GLY A 747 -7.09 -32.04 -15.94
CA GLY A 747 -7.73 -33.30 -15.56
C GLY A 747 -7.71 -34.34 -16.69
N GLN A 748 -7.90 -35.59 -16.31
CA GLN A 748 -7.85 -36.72 -17.23
C GLN A 748 -8.88 -36.58 -18.35
N ALA A 749 -8.47 -36.90 -19.58
CA ALA A 749 -9.30 -36.87 -20.79
C ALA A 749 -9.82 -35.49 -21.25
N SER A 750 -9.44 -34.38 -20.62
CA SER A 750 -9.88 -33.02 -21.01
C SER A 750 -9.32 -32.50 -22.34
N MET A 751 -8.12 -32.93 -22.73
CA MET A 751 -7.55 -32.64 -24.05
C MET A 751 -8.11 -33.56 -25.13
N LEU A 752 -8.27 -34.84 -24.79
CA LEU A 752 -8.88 -35.82 -25.70
C LEU A 752 -10.35 -35.49 -25.96
N SER A 753 -11.09 -35.02 -24.94
CA SER A 753 -12.47 -34.58 -25.08
C SER A 753 -12.62 -33.50 -26.13
N TRP A 754 -11.74 -32.52 -26.09
CA TRP A 754 -11.71 -31.43 -27.04
C TRP A 754 -11.41 -31.91 -28.46
N LEU A 755 -10.37 -32.72 -28.65
CA LEU A 755 -10.02 -33.27 -29.95
C LEU A 755 -11.19 -34.09 -30.53
N CYS A 756 -11.75 -34.98 -29.73
CA CYS A 756 -12.86 -35.82 -30.15
C CYS A 756 -14.10 -35.00 -30.49
N ASN A 757 -14.51 -34.06 -29.62
CA ASN A 757 -15.70 -33.24 -29.83
C ASN A 757 -15.55 -32.26 -31.02
N THR A 758 -14.33 -31.83 -31.32
CA THR A 758 -14.07 -30.89 -32.41
C THR A 758 -13.99 -31.60 -33.77
N PHE A 759 -13.37 -32.79 -33.82
CA PHE A 759 -12.98 -33.42 -35.08
C PHE A 759 -13.74 -34.71 -35.44
N LEU A 760 -14.35 -35.40 -34.47
CA LEU A 760 -15.10 -36.62 -34.78
C LEU A 760 -16.53 -36.31 -35.21
N PRO A 761 -17.09 -37.07 -36.17
CA PRO A 761 -18.51 -36.99 -36.49
C PRO A 761 -19.36 -37.21 -35.23
N TYR A 762 -20.32 -36.32 -34.98
CA TYR A 762 -21.15 -36.34 -33.76
C TYR A 762 -21.76 -37.73 -33.47
N ARG A 763 -22.31 -38.39 -34.49
CA ARG A 763 -22.86 -39.76 -34.35
C ARG A 763 -21.83 -40.78 -33.87
N LEU A 764 -20.61 -40.72 -34.40
CA LEU A 764 -19.53 -41.64 -34.03
C LEU A 764 -19.09 -41.37 -32.59
N LEU A 765 -18.89 -40.11 -32.22
CA LEU A 765 -18.51 -39.72 -30.87
C LEU A 765 -19.57 -40.12 -29.82
N THR A 766 -20.84 -39.83 -30.10
CA THR A 766 -21.95 -40.22 -29.21
C THR A 766 -22.02 -41.73 -29.04
N TRP A 767 -21.86 -42.50 -30.12
CA TRP A 767 -21.80 -43.96 -30.03
C TRP A 767 -20.60 -44.43 -29.18
N MET A 768 -19.39 -43.92 -29.46
CA MET A 768 -18.17 -44.31 -28.73
C MET A 768 -18.28 -44.09 -27.22
N ILE A 769 -18.84 -42.95 -26.80
CA ILE A 769 -19.00 -42.58 -25.39
C ILE A 769 -20.06 -43.45 -24.69
N ASN A 770 -21.12 -43.82 -25.41
CA ASN A 770 -22.31 -44.45 -24.82
C ASN A 770 -22.45 -45.95 -25.12
N ARG A 771 -21.50 -46.58 -25.81
CA ARG A 771 -21.55 -48.01 -26.18
C ARG A 771 -21.66 -48.98 -24.98
N GLU A 772 -21.29 -48.53 -23.78
CA GLU A 772 -21.35 -49.32 -22.53
C GLU A 772 -22.52 -48.92 -21.63
N SER A 773 -23.50 -48.17 -22.17
CA SER A 773 -24.66 -47.69 -21.41
C SER A 773 -25.77 -48.71 -21.19
N ALA A 774 -25.74 -49.87 -21.87
CA ALA A 774 -26.80 -50.89 -21.86
C ALA A 774 -28.17 -50.39 -22.35
N LEU A 775 -28.19 -49.35 -23.20
CA LEU A 775 -29.43 -48.82 -23.80
C LEU A 775 -30.13 -49.86 -24.69
N ASP A 776 -29.39 -50.80 -25.26
CA ASP A 776 -29.87 -51.93 -26.06
C ASP A 776 -30.49 -53.07 -25.23
N GLU A 777 -30.36 -53.03 -23.90
CA GLU A 777 -30.84 -54.06 -22.96
C GLU A 777 -32.16 -53.69 -22.23
N ILE A 778 -32.76 -52.54 -22.54
CA ILE A 778 -33.98 -51.99 -21.89
C ILE A 778 -35.23 -52.83 -22.19
#